data_AF-A0A9Q3EIG7-F1
#
_entry.id   AF-A0A9Q3EIG7-F1
#
_cell.length_a   1.000
_cell.length_b   1.000
_cell.length_c   1.000
_cell.angle_alpha   90.00
_cell.angle_beta   90.00
_cell.angle_gamma   90.00
#
_symmetry.space_group_name_H-M   'P 1'
#
loop_
_entity.id
_entity.type
_entity.pdbx_description
1 polymer ?
#
loop_
_entity_poly.entity_id
_entity_poly.type
_entity_poly.pdbx_seq_one_letter_code
_entity_poly.pdbx_strand_id
1 'polypeptide(L)'
;MSTVIDQSGGFSMATDYQTDEFTLFADALKALKSDTLDPLDADHGPAVIWKEVCQSKLEDQSLEMTSEQRESWSLERSTWQLVQMLYTDRTATVQSIDSKLANNPYLPPLNVVNLHLSQSQDLLELSTIRDWLHTCPSNTHPAEIRRGYWPYTKAAIKHYLQKQPHQSRDPTKSFGQSGLLHSMDPDAPLRSNARANSLRLDANQPSALVQNLDAVNDQGQLDHLDEEYDRAMVKTLYEYVRAGEINLALDFCRQCDHPWRAASLSGGRLFYDPVLSTLESDLAPFAQDEALNDTDPMDIIQNEPRPSFPYRPMNRSGCLNRKLWKSMCLHMASNKSLPTYEQALYGALAGEVNSVLPVCHTWEDHIWCYINSIFEDQVDQILDTTQMGYYWSHDCSFPRANDAEDSEDSDDSNDNDLPSSTPYRSSNPHASSNRKPNSASKPNIKLSLSKAFDKVLRSDIPFLSESARNPFHVAQMWLAINKINDLFTTFFNRLKSASQELTREHLSHLLRFFTHLILFLRSIDEPVDDEASNAIIRAYVQVLEAQNKHELIAFYVAELQQESGVETYARYLISIGPLADRQTRRTALLRALEHGLDLSRVACTAVKLTLQEITHVALEANSDHGLSRFSHQLTDKQKELIRSLEWLTIDSSTYLDALIQANSLVRYFLTAGHPNAAREVIRSMPTDLLSVIAKEKNLIEDSQVGDTFANVPNEILEFTQYRDFFHCLELHVQVNEVLSQRPMTSAPITEVQAFTEALKEICNQMHAAVVEILCSEWLQDIKMDFTQEEPQEAKPISTRRTEELSLIRNIYIPELIFRLHGALVDSGAYVTSNLRRALDLAVLVADESFKNYLEFLPTQNSKNHKMKDYLREIRLVTLMILKRSGTHPLKPIEKDK
;
A
#
# COMPACT_ATOMS: atom_id res chain seq x y z
N MET A 1 33.78 21.58 -31.44
CA MET A 1 34.93 21.66 -30.51
C MET A 1 34.40 22.09 -29.16
N SER A 2 34.30 21.11 -28.25
CA SER A 2 34.48 21.25 -26.80
C SER A 2 33.60 22.26 -26.06
N THR A 3 32.37 21.86 -25.72
CA THR A 3 31.64 22.43 -24.57
C THR A 3 31.79 21.50 -23.38
N VAL A 4 32.42 22.03 -22.34
CA VAL A 4 32.67 21.40 -21.05
C VAL A 4 31.35 21.07 -20.38
N ILE A 5 31.21 19.80 -20.00
CA ILE A 5 30.14 19.26 -19.17
C ILE A 5 30.60 19.43 -17.73
N ASP A 6 29.94 20.29 -16.98
CA ASP A 6 30.09 20.37 -15.52
C ASP A 6 28.90 19.62 -14.91
N GLN A 7 29.14 18.37 -14.52
CA GLN A 7 28.22 17.54 -13.75
C GLN A 7 28.46 17.79 -12.26
N SER A 8 27.70 18.72 -11.69
CA SER A 8 27.47 18.80 -10.24
C SER A 8 26.11 19.48 -10.00
N GLY A 9 25.04 18.84 -10.46
CA GLY A 9 23.67 19.18 -10.08
C GLY A 9 23.33 18.50 -8.77
N GLY A 10 23.88 19.00 -7.66
CA GLY A 10 23.31 18.70 -6.35
C GLY A 10 21.86 19.20 -6.34
N PHE A 11 20.94 18.38 -5.86
CA PHE A 11 19.56 18.77 -5.56
C PHE A 11 19.58 19.96 -4.60
N SER A 12 19.62 21.17 -5.15
CA SER A 12 19.36 22.40 -4.42
C SER A 12 17.86 22.41 -4.14
N MET A 13 17.48 21.92 -2.96
CA MET A 13 16.17 22.18 -2.38
C MET A 13 15.92 23.68 -2.38
N ALA A 14 15.16 24.14 -3.36
CA ALA A 14 14.61 25.48 -3.37
C ALA A 14 13.63 25.58 -2.21
N THR A 15 14.02 26.35 -1.21
CA THR A 15 13.19 26.85 -0.13
C THR A 15 12.07 27.70 -0.72
N ASP A 16 10.88 27.13 -0.91
CA ASP A 16 9.61 27.86 -0.85
C ASP A 16 8.45 26.85 -0.73
N TYR A 17 7.60 27.10 0.27
CA TYR A 17 6.51 26.26 0.78
C TYR A 17 6.93 25.06 1.63
N GLN A 18 6.34 25.00 2.82
CA GLN A 18 6.30 23.85 3.71
C GLN A 18 5.65 22.69 2.93
N THR A 19 6.47 21.93 2.20
CA THR A 19 6.00 20.82 1.37
C THR A 19 5.36 19.78 2.27
N ASP A 20 4.08 19.51 2.02
CA ASP A 20 3.29 18.58 2.79
C ASP A 20 3.84 17.15 2.63
N GLU A 21 3.72 16.32 3.66
CA GLU A 21 4.20 14.93 3.62
C GLU A 21 3.60 14.16 2.45
N PHE A 22 2.32 14.41 2.14
CA PHE A 22 1.61 13.78 1.03
C PHE A 22 2.20 14.13 -0.34
N THR A 23 2.70 15.36 -0.49
CA THR A 23 3.34 15.81 -1.74
C THR A 23 4.73 15.21 -1.90
N LEU A 24 5.55 15.19 -0.84
CA LEU A 24 6.88 14.62 -0.87
C LEU A 24 6.87 13.12 -1.24
N PHE A 25 5.95 12.37 -0.63
CA PHE A 25 5.78 10.94 -0.94
C PHE A 25 5.28 10.72 -2.38
N ALA A 26 4.34 11.54 -2.85
CA ALA A 26 3.82 11.45 -4.22
C ALA A 26 4.86 11.83 -5.28
N ASP A 27 5.73 12.80 -4.99
CA ASP A 27 6.74 13.27 -5.94
C ASP A 27 7.80 12.19 -6.20
N ALA A 28 8.15 11.39 -5.20
CA ALA A 28 8.99 10.20 -5.38
C ALA A 28 8.35 9.18 -6.35
N LEU A 29 7.03 8.95 -6.27
CA LEU A 29 6.31 8.08 -7.20
C LEU A 29 6.22 8.67 -8.61
N LYS A 30 6.03 9.99 -8.73
CA LYS A 30 6.02 10.67 -10.04
C LYS A 30 7.39 10.59 -10.71
N ALA A 31 8.47 10.73 -9.94
CA ALA A 31 9.83 10.58 -10.44
C ALA A 31 10.05 9.18 -11.03
N LEU A 32 9.54 8.14 -10.35
CA LEU A 32 9.59 6.76 -10.85
C LEU A 32 8.92 6.59 -12.22
N LYS A 33 7.73 7.18 -12.40
CA LYS A 33 6.98 7.12 -13.67
C LYS A 33 7.62 7.92 -14.82
N SER A 34 8.56 8.81 -14.53
CA SER A 34 9.26 9.57 -15.56
C SER A 34 10.37 8.76 -16.26
N ASP A 35 10.45 7.44 -16.00
CA ASP A 35 11.37 6.45 -16.62
C ASP A 35 12.86 6.79 -16.48
N THR A 36 13.22 7.59 -15.47
CA THR A 36 14.62 8.01 -15.23
C THR A 36 15.32 7.20 -14.14
N LEU A 37 14.58 6.47 -13.30
CA LEU A 37 15.11 5.84 -12.09
C LEU A 37 14.67 4.38 -11.97
N ASP A 38 15.61 3.51 -11.60
CA ASP A 38 15.31 2.14 -11.18
C ASP A 38 14.59 2.18 -9.81
N PRO A 39 13.42 1.51 -9.65
CA PRO A 39 12.74 1.41 -8.36
C PRO A 39 13.64 0.89 -7.22
N LEU A 40 14.71 0.17 -7.55
CA LEU A 40 15.64 -0.43 -6.59
C LEU A 40 17.00 0.30 -6.53
N ASP A 41 17.10 1.51 -7.08
CA ASP A 41 18.32 2.31 -6.99
C ASP A 41 18.73 2.52 -5.52
N ALA A 42 20.03 2.32 -5.25
CA ALA A 42 20.59 2.35 -3.90
C ALA A 42 20.55 3.76 -3.28
N ASP A 43 20.62 4.80 -4.13
CA ASP A 43 20.72 6.19 -3.69
C ASP A 43 19.43 6.99 -3.95
N HIS A 44 18.76 6.79 -5.10
CA HIS A 44 17.58 7.58 -5.48
C HIS A 44 16.28 6.77 -5.57
N GLY A 45 16.29 5.52 -5.10
CA GLY A 45 15.09 4.68 -5.10
C GLY A 45 13.97 5.28 -4.22
N PRO A 46 12.69 5.08 -4.55
CA PRO A 46 11.56 5.61 -3.79
C PRO A 46 11.59 5.22 -2.31
N ALA A 47 12.02 4.00 -1.97
CA ALA A 47 12.15 3.56 -0.58
C ALA A 47 13.23 4.34 0.22
N VAL A 48 14.32 4.76 -0.43
CA VAL A 48 15.37 5.59 0.16
C VAL A 48 14.81 6.99 0.44
N ILE A 49 14.16 7.58 -0.56
CA ILE A 49 13.57 8.91 -0.44
C ILE A 49 12.53 8.92 0.68
N TRP A 50 11.65 7.93 0.76
CA TRP A 50 10.67 7.85 1.86
C TRP A 50 11.33 7.65 3.22
N LYS A 51 12.42 6.88 3.32
CA LYS A 51 13.23 6.77 4.54
C LYS A 51 13.81 8.13 4.94
N GLU A 52 14.35 8.90 4.00
CA GLU A 52 14.88 10.25 4.24
C GLU A 52 13.80 11.24 4.64
N VAL A 53 12.61 11.17 4.02
CA VAL A 53 11.45 12.01 4.40
C VAL A 53 11.04 11.70 5.85
N CYS A 54 10.96 10.43 6.24
CA CYS A 54 10.69 10.04 7.63
C CYS A 54 11.80 10.51 8.59
N GLN A 55 13.07 10.42 8.18
CA GLN A 55 14.21 10.91 8.96
C GLN A 55 14.14 12.43 9.19
N SER A 56 13.90 13.21 8.14
CA SER A 56 13.76 14.67 8.22
C SER A 56 12.62 15.06 9.17
N LYS A 57 11.50 14.34 9.13
CA LYS A 57 10.37 14.58 10.05
C LYS A 57 10.70 14.27 11.52
N LEU A 58 11.56 13.29 11.78
CA LEU A 58 12.01 12.96 13.14
C LEU A 58 13.00 14.00 13.69
N GLU A 59 13.78 14.63 12.81
CA GLU A 59 14.78 15.65 13.17
C GLU A 59 14.18 17.06 13.31
N ASP A 60 13.01 17.30 12.71
CA ASP A 60 12.26 18.56 12.80
C ASP A 60 11.80 18.85 14.24
N GLN A 61 12.65 19.53 15.02
CA GLN A 61 12.35 19.95 16.40
C GLN A 61 11.21 20.97 16.52
N SER A 62 10.74 21.53 15.41
CA SER A 62 9.65 22.52 15.37
C SER A 62 8.25 21.90 15.53
N LEU A 63 8.11 20.58 15.38
CA LEU A 63 6.84 19.87 15.56
C LEU A 63 6.79 19.28 16.98
N GLU A 64 5.86 19.76 17.81
CA GLU A 64 5.55 19.11 19.10
C GLU A 64 4.84 17.76 18.82
N MET A 65 5.62 16.73 18.52
CA MET A 65 5.11 15.38 18.28
C MET A 65 4.96 14.61 19.59
N THR A 66 3.87 13.85 19.72
CA THR A 66 3.72 12.92 20.84
C THR A 66 4.76 11.79 20.74
N SER A 67 5.05 11.12 21.87
CA SER A 67 5.96 9.97 21.87
C SER A 67 5.50 8.85 20.93
N GLU A 68 4.19 8.62 20.85
CA GLU A 68 3.57 7.62 19.98
C GLU A 68 3.73 7.96 18.49
N GLN A 69 3.58 9.24 18.13
CA GLN A 69 3.84 9.69 16.76
C GLN A 69 5.32 9.54 16.41
N ARG A 70 6.23 9.91 17.31
CA ARG A 70 7.68 9.72 17.07
C ARG A 70 8.03 8.25 16.84
N GLU A 71 7.40 7.35 17.60
CA GLU A 71 7.57 5.90 17.42
C GLU A 71 7.02 5.45 16.06
N SER A 72 5.84 5.88 15.63
CA SER A 72 5.27 5.49 14.34
C SER A 72 6.14 5.91 13.15
N TRP A 73 6.70 7.11 13.18
CA TRP A 73 7.64 7.59 12.15
C TRP A 73 8.98 6.87 12.18
N SER A 74 9.49 6.52 13.35
CA SER A 74 10.70 5.70 13.49
C SER A 74 10.49 4.28 12.93
N LEU A 75 9.32 3.69 13.18
CA LEU A 75 8.94 2.38 12.67
C LEU A 75 8.69 2.38 11.16
N GLU A 76 8.11 3.44 10.62
CA GLU A 76 7.97 3.60 9.16
C GLU A 76 9.33 3.77 8.48
N ARG A 77 10.25 4.53 9.08
CA ARG A 77 11.63 4.65 8.56
C ARG A 77 12.31 3.28 8.52
N SER A 78 12.17 2.49 9.60
CA SER A 78 12.80 1.17 9.66
C SER A 78 12.14 0.15 8.72
N THR A 79 10.82 0.23 8.49
CA THR A 79 10.15 -0.60 7.46
C THR A 79 10.65 -0.27 6.07
N TRP A 80 10.78 1.00 5.69
CA TRP A 80 11.28 1.36 4.35
C TRP A 80 12.70 0.86 4.10
N GLN A 81 13.56 0.94 5.12
CA GLN A 81 14.89 0.35 5.03
C GLN A 81 14.86 -1.18 4.85
N LEU A 82 13.97 -1.88 5.58
CA LEU A 82 13.79 -3.33 5.41
C LEU A 82 13.30 -3.68 4.00
N VAL A 83 12.32 -2.93 3.48
CA VAL A 83 11.76 -3.12 2.14
C VAL A 83 12.85 -2.97 1.09
N GLN A 84 13.66 -1.91 1.16
CA GLN A 84 14.77 -1.71 0.24
C GLN A 84 15.74 -2.90 0.27
N MET A 85 16.25 -3.26 1.45
CA MET A 85 17.24 -4.34 1.60
C MET A 85 16.70 -5.71 1.15
N LEU A 86 15.45 -6.04 1.47
CA LEU A 86 14.87 -7.32 1.08
C LEU A 86 14.61 -7.41 -0.42
N TYR A 87 14.11 -6.35 -1.04
CA TYR A 87 13.73 -6.39 -2.45
C TYR A 87 14.92 -6.23 -3.40
N THR A 88 15.99 -5.56 -3.00
CA THR A 88 17.27 -5.64 -3.72
C THR A 88 17.77 -7.07 -3.78
N ASP A 89 17.64 -7.81 -2.68
CA ASP A 89 18.12 -9.20 -2.59
C ASP A 89 17.19 -10.21 -3.27
N ARG A 90 15.86 -9.98 -3.23
CA ARG A 90 14.88 -10.86 -3.88
C ARG A 90 14.90 -10.78 -5.39
N THR A 91 15.18 -9.61 -5.93
CA THR A 91 15.23 -9.35 -7.37
C THR A 91 16.63 -9.59 -7.96
N ALA A 92 17.66 -9.60 -7.12
CA ALA A 92 19.00 -9.98 -7.54
C ALA A 92 19.02 -11.40 -8.13
N THR A 93 19.57 -11.53 -9.34
CA THR A 93 19.72 -12.83 -9.99
C THR A 93 20.68 -13.70 -9.19
N VAL A 94 20.26 -14.92 -8.83
CA VAL A 94 21.12 -15.92 -8.18
C VAL A 94 22.37 -16.14 -9.06
N GLN A 95 23.54 -15.80 -8.54
CA GLN A 95 24.79 -15.97 -9.26
C GLN A 95 25.06 -17.46 -9.49
N SER A 96 25.27 -17.88 -10.75
CA SER A 96 25.65 -19.26 -11.05
C SER A 96 27.11 -19.47 -10.68
N ILE A 97 27.35 -20.25 -9.63
CA ILE A 97 28.70 -20.57 -9.14
C ILE A 97 29.36 -21.60 -10.05
N ASP A 98 30.67 -21.44 -10.27
CA ASP A 98 31.51 -22.45 -10.92
C ASP A 98 31.43 -23.79 -10.18
N SER A 99 30.98 -24.83 -10.88
CA SER A 99 30.79 -26.20 -10.37
C SER A 99 32.05 -26.85 -9.77
N LYS A 100 33.22 -26.25 -9.99
CA LYS A 100 34.51 -26.67 -9.46
C LYS A 100 34.70 -26.28 -7.99
N LEU A 101 34.29 -25.07 -7.61
CA LEU A 101 34.46 -24.53 -6.25
C LEU A 101 33.59 -25.28 -5.22
N ALA A 102 32.44 -25.81 -5.67
CA ALA A 102 31.53 -26.58 -4.83
C ALA A 102 32.08 -27.95 -4.35
N ASN A 103 33.20 -28.42 -4.93
CA ASN A 103 33.74 -29.76 -4.69
C ASN A 103 35.12 -29.78 -4.00
N ASN A 104 35.72 -28.62 -3.68
CA ASN A 104 37.06 -28.53 -3.09
C ASN A 104 37.09 -28.63 -1.53
N PRO A 105 37.45 -29.78 -0.92
CA PRO A 105 37.33 -29.98 0.54
C PRO A 105 38.21 -29.05 1.39
N TYR A 106 39.18 -28.37 0.78
CA TYR A 106 40.12 -27.47 1.45
C TYR A 106 39.65 -26.00 1.49
N LEU A 107 38.44 -25.72 0.99
CA LEU A 107 37.88 -24.38 1.03
C LEU A 107 37.66 -23.95 2.50
N PRO A 108 38.16 -22.78 2.94
CA PRO A 108 38.00 -22.34 4.33
C PRO A 108 36.53 -22.22 4.75
N PRO A 109 36.19 -22.47 6.03
CA PRO A 109 34.81 -22.40 6.53
C PRO A 109 34.06 -21.10 6.20
N LEU A 110 34.74 -19.94 6.24
CA LEU A 110 34.14 -18.66 5.86
C LEU A 110 33.64 -18.67 4.41
N ASN A 111 34.46 -19.18 3.49
CA ASN A 111 34.12 -19.26 2.07
C ASN A 111 33.03 -20.29 1.80
N VAL A 112 33.04 -21.43 2.53
CA VAL A 112 31.98 -22.44 2.45
C VAL A 112 30.62 -21.85 2.83
N VAL A 113 30.56 -21.10 3.95
CA VAL A 113 29.33 -20.43 4.40
C VAL A 113 28.89 -19.37 3.39
N ASN A 114 29.79 -18.49 2.93
CA ASN A 114 29.46 -17.47 1.93
C ASN A 114 28.95 -18.08 0.61
N LEU A 115 29.55 -19.19 0.18
CA LEU A 115 29.10 -19.94 -1.00
C LEU A 115 27.68 -20.46 -0.81
N HIS A 116 27.37 -21.10 0.32
CA HIS A 116 26.02 -21.60 0.59
C HIS A 116 24.97 -20.48 0.82
N LEU A 117 25.37 -19.35 1.39
CA LEU A 117 24.52 -18.15 1.49
C LEU A 117 24.14 -17.66 0.09
N SER A 118 25.13 -17.53 -0.81
CA SER A 118 24.87 -17.09 -2.19
C SER A 118 24.05 -18.09 -3.04
N GLN A 119 24.05 -19.38 -2.67
CA GLN A 119 23.25 -20.41 -3.34
C GLN A 119 21.77 -20.43 -2.94
N SER A 120 21.41 -19.89 -1.78
CA SER A 120 20.06 -20.02 -1.23
C SER A 120 19.48 -18.67 -0.85
N GLN A 121 18.43 -18.28 -1.59
CA GLN A 121 17.72 -17.02 -1.38
C GLN A 121 17.16 -16.91 0.05
N ASP A 122 16.62 -17.98 0.62
CA ASP A 122 16.08 -17.97 1.98
C ASP A 122 17.16 -17.68 3.06
N LEU A 123 18.41 -18.09 2.86
CA LEU A 123 19.51 -17.79 3.80
C LEU A 123 20.07 -16.38 3.60
N LEU A 124 20.12 -15.91 2.35
CA LEU A 124 20.45 -14.53 2.04
C LEU A 124 19.44 -13.59 2.71
N GLU A 125 18.13 -13.82 2.52
CA GLU A 125 17.05 -13.09 3.19
C GLU A 125 17.22 -13.09 4.71
N LEU A 126 17.56 -14.24 5.32
CA LEU A 126 17.80 -14.34 6.76
C LEU A 126 18.99 -13.49 7.22
N SER A 127 20.10 -13.49 6.46
CA SER A 127 21.25 -12.62 6.74
C SER A 127 20.85 -11.15 6.66
N THR A 128 20.12 -10.77 5.61
CA THR A 128 19.70 -9.40 5.36
C THR A 128 18.74 -8.90 6.42
N ILE A 129 17.81 -9.72 6.91
CA ILE A 129 16.92 -9.37 8.04
C ILE A 129 17.74 -9.19 9.32
N ARG A 130 18.75 -10.04 9.56
CA ARG A 130 19.64 -9.89 10.71
C ARG A 130 20.44 -8.58 10.62
N ASP A 131 20.97 -8.27 9.45
CA ASP A 131 21.75 -7.07 9.18
C ASP A 131 20.87 -5.80 9.29
N TRP A 132 19.62 -5.85 8.83
CA TRP A 132 18.63 -4.81 9.08
C TRP A 132 18.39 -4.60 10.59
N LEU A 133 18.20 -5.68 11.36
CA LEU A 133 18.01 -5.57 12.81
C LEU A 133 19.24 -4.99 13.52
N HIS A 134 20.44 -5.21 13.00
CA HIS A 134 21.66 -4.58 13.50
C HIS A 134 21.65 -3.06 13.33
N THR A 135 21.01 -2.54 12.27
CA THR A 135 20.87 -1.09 12.04
C THR A 135 19.78 -0.42 12.88
N CYS A 136 18.85 -1.19 13.45
CA CYS A 136 17.85 -0.64 14.36
C CYS A 136 18.54 -0.12 15.65
N PRO A 137 18.26 1.12 16.07
CA PRO A 137 18.99 1.76 17.15
C PRO A 137 18.81 1.02 18.48
N SER A 138 19.91 0.52 19.04
CA SER A 138 20.02 0.19 20.45
C SER A 138 20.53 1.43 21.19
N ASN A 139 20.07 1.69 22.42
CA ASN A 139 20.51 2.84 23.21
C ASN A 139 21.98 2.68 23.64
N THR A 140 22.93 3.03 22.77
CA THR A 140 24.36 2.91 23.08
C THR A 140 24.79 4.03 24.01
N HIS A 141 24.97 3.71 25.29
CA HIS A 141 25.69 4.58 26.23
C HIS A 141 27.04 3.92 26.51
N PRO A 142 28.03 4.10 25.62
CA PRO A 142 29.29 3.39 25.74
C PRO A 142 29.98 3.75 27.05
N ALA A 143 30.43 2.74 27.78
CA ALA A 143 31.23 2.93 28.97
C ALA A 143 32.51 3.72 28.63
N GLU A 144 32.96 4.55 29.57
CA GLU A 144 34.17 5.36 29.41
C GLU A 144 35.39 4.46 29.18
N ILE A 145 36.28 4.82 28.26
CA ILE A 145 37.51 4.03 28.01
C ILE A 145 38.48 4.24 29.17
N ARG A 146 38.65 3.21 30.00
CA ARG A 146 39.59 3.21 31.12
C ARG A 146 40.82 2.36 30.81
N ARG A 147 42.01 2.95 30.92
CA ARG A 147 43.28 2.22 30.81
C ARG A 147 43.67 1.52 32.12
N GLY A 148 44.26 0.34 31.99
CA GLY A 148 44.72 -0.52 33.06
C GLY A 148 43.71 -1.61 33.43
N TYR A 149 44.18 -2.86 33.52
CA TYR A 149 43.39 -4.01 33.96
C TYR A 149 43.23 -4.03 35.50
N TRP A 150 41.98 -3.95 35.97
CA TRP A 150 41.57 -3.91 37.38
C TRP A 150 42.48 -3.10 38.31
N PRO A 151 42.68 -1.80 38.03
CA PRO A 151 43.65 -0.98 38.72
C PRO A 151 43.27 -0.69 40.19
N TYR A 152 41.99 -0.66 40.57
CA TYR A 152 41.58 -0.47 41.97
C TYR A 152 41.81 -1.75 42.78
N THR A 153 41.43 -2.90 42.23
CA THR A 153 41.71 -4.22 42.82
C THR A 153 43.21 -4.45 42.95
N LYS A 154 43.99 -4.09 41.93
CA LYS A 154 45.46 -4.14 41.98
C LYS A 154 46.04 -3.22 43.05
N ALA A 155 45.50 -2.01 43.19
CA ALA A 155 45.92 -1.07 44.22
C ALA A 155 45.55 -1.57 45.62
N ALA A 156 44.36 -2.17 45.79
CA ALA A 156 43.91 -2.77 47.04
C ALA A 156 44.80 -3.95 47.47
N ILE A 157 45.12 -4.85 46.53
CA ILE A 157 46.08 -5.96 46.75
C ILE A 157 47.46 -5.41 47.12
N LYS A 158 47.98 -4.42 46.39
CA LYS A 158 49.29 -3.81 46.67
C LYS A 158 49.32 -3.15 48.05
N HIS A 159 48.28 -2.42 48.40
CA HIS A 159 48.15 -1.75 49.70
C HIS A 159 48.04 -2.77 50.84
N TYR A 160 47.36 -3.90 50.61
CA TYR A 160 47.34 -5.03 51.55
C TYR A 160 48.73 -5.63 51.76
N LEU A 161 49.43 -5.96 50.67
CA LEU A 161 50.80 -6.51 50.72
C LEU A 161 51.79 -5.55 51.41
N GLN A 162 51.64 -4.24 51.18
CA GLN A 162 52.49 -3.22 51.78
C GLN A 162 52.24 -3.03 53.30
N LYS A 163 51.02 -3.32 53.78
CA LYS A 163 50.69 -3.29 55.21
C LYS A 163 51.21 -4.50 56.00
N GLN A 164 51.64 -5.59 55.34
CA GLN A 164 52.18 -6.79 56.00
C GLN A 164 53.54 -7.27 55.44
N PRO A 165 54.64 -6.54 55.64
CA PRO A 165 55.96 -6.93 55.12
C PRO A 165 56.69 -8.03 55.92
N HIS A 166 56.22 -8.42 57.12
CA HIS A 166 56.99 -9.27 58.06
C HIS A 166 56.33 -10.58 58.51
N GLN A 167 55.25 -11.04 57.87
CA GLN A 167 54.75 -12.40 58.07
C GLN A 167 55.10 -13.27 56.87
N SER A 168 56.34 -13.73 56.82
CA SER A 168 56.75 -14.80 55.92
C SER A 168 57.64 -15.78 56.69
N ARG A 169 57.02 -16.82 57.27
CA ARG A 169 57.61 -18.18 57.35
C ARG A 169 56.82 -19.30 58.05
N ASP A 170 55.53 -19.17 58.37
CA ASP A 170 54.75 -20.33 58.83
C ASP A 170 53.70 -20.72 57.78
N PRO A 171 53.77 -21.93 57.19
CA PRO A 171 52.80 -22.40 56.19
C PRO A 171 51.45 -22.82 56.81
N THR A 172 51.24 -22.59 58.11
CA THR A 172 50.10 -23.11 58.89
C THR A 172 49.24 -22.03 59.54
N LYS A 173 49.45 -20.74 59.21
CA LYS A 173 48.52 -19.65 59.55
C LYS A 173 48.08 -18.96 58.28
N SER A 174 46.87 -19.28 57.84
CA SER A 174 46.33 -18.82 56.57
C SER A 174 45.82 -17.38 56.63
N PHE A 175 45.59 -16.86 55.42
CA PHE A 175 45.08 -15.56 54.97
C PHE A 175 43.68 -15.14 55.50
N GLY A 176 43.29 -15.50 56.73
CA GLY A 176 41.90 -15.46 57.19
C GLY A 176 41.20 -14.10 57.39
N GLN A 177 41.69 -12.98 56.85
CA GLN A 177 41.04 -11.66 57.05
C GLN A 177 40.99 -10.70 55.83
N SER A 178 41.33 -11.12 54.62
CA SER A 178 41.22 -10.24 53.44
C SER A 178 40.46 -10.90 52.30
N GLY A 179 39.22 -10.47 52.06
CA GLY A 179 38.39 -10.85 50.91
C GLY A 179 38.87 -10.25 49.59
N LEU A 180 40.16 -10.36 49.29
CA LEU A 180 40.81 -9.82 48.08
C LEU A 180 41.36 -10.96 47.23
N LEU A 181 41.19 -10.84 45.91
CA LEU A 181 41.60 -11.85 44.93
C LEU A 181 43.11 -12.16 44.99
N HIS A 182 43.44 -13.45 44.99
CA HIS A 182 44.83 -13.95 45.04
C HIS A 182 45.53 -13.93 43.66
N SER A 183 44.77 -13.96 42.57
CA SER A 183 45.28 -14.00 41.19
C SER A 183 44.59 -12.95 40.31
N MET A 184 45.31 -12.44 39.31
CA MET A 184 44.85 -11.39 38.37
C MET A 184 44.51 -11.97 36.98
N ASP A 185 44.00 -13.19 36.92
CA ASP A 185 43.47 -13.80 35.72
C ASP A 185 41.94 -13.67 35.65
N PRO A 186 41.35 -13.70 34.43
CA PRO A 186 39.92 -13.37 34.25
C PRO A 186 38.94 -14.28 35.00
N ASP A 187 39.32 -15.53 35.26
CA ASP A 187 38.51 -16.52 35.95
C ASP A 187 38.80 -16.60 37.46
N ALA A 188 39.73 -15.79 37.99
CA ALA A 188 39.97 -15.65 39.42
C ALA A 188 38.69 -15.43 40.26
N PRO A 189 37.78 -14.49 39.92
CA PRO A 189 36.54 -14.29 40.66
C PRO A 189 35.56 -15.47 40.53
N LEU A 190 35.62 -16.23 39.44
CA LEU A 190 34.78 -17.42 39.27
C LEU A 190 35.26 -18.57 40.15
N ARG A 191 36.58 -18.77 40.23
CA ARG A 191 37.18 -19.81 41.07
C ARG A 191 36.98 -19.53 42.56
N SER A 192 37.09 -18.27 43.01
CA SER A 192 36.82 -17.90 44.40
C SER A 192 35.35 -18.14 44.77
N ASN A 193 34.42 -17.71 43.92
CA ASN A 193 32.99 -17.90 44.15
C ASN A 193 32.57 -19.38 44.11
N ALA A 194 33.15 -20.20 43.21
CA ALA A 194 32.90 -21.63 43.15
C ALA A 194 33.37 -22.35 44.45
N ARG A 195 34.55 -21.99 44.97
CA ARG A 195 35.06 -22.51 46.25
C ARG A 195 34.17 -22.12 47.43
N ALA A 196 33.71 -20.87 47.48
CA ALA A 196 32.80 -20.39 48.52
C ALA A 196 31.43 -21.11 48.48
N ASN A 197 30.91 -21.42 47.29
CA ASN A 197 29.65 -22.15 47.14
C ASN A 197 29.79 -23.65 47.46
N SER A 198 30.88 -24.31 47.09
CA SER A 198 31.14 -25.72 47.42
C SER A 198 31.19 -25.94 48.94
N LEU A 199 31.83 -25.03 49.68
CA LEU A 199 31.93 -25.09 51.14
C LEU A 199 30.59 -24.87 51.86
N ARG A 200 29.61 -24.21 51.22
CA ARG A 200 28.27 -23.99 51.78
C ARG A 200 27.34 -25.21 51.62
N LEU A 201 27.57 -26.04 50.61
CA LEU A 201 26.79 -27.25 50.36
C LEU A 201 27.20 -28.41 51.30
N ASP A 202 28.48 -28.49 51.68
CA ASP A 202 29.01 -29.51 52.62
C ASP A 202 28.65 -29.25 54.10
N ALA A 203 28.07 -28.08 54.43
CA ALA A 203 27.73 -27.72 55.81
C ALA A 203 26.51 -28.49 56.40
N ASN A 204 25.91 -29.41 55.65
CA ASN A 204 24.76 -30.23 56.09
C ASN A 204 25.15 -31.62 56.66
N GLN A 205 26.43 -31.91 56.89
CA GLN A 205 26.87 -33.10 57.65
C GLN A 205 27.65 -32.73 58.93
N PRO A 206 27.20 -33.11 60.14
CA PRO A 206 27.75 -32.59 61.39
C PRO A 206 28.80 -33.51 62.06
N SER A 207 29.75 -34.09 61.32
CA SER A 207 30.80 -34.93 61.95
C SER A 207 32.12 -34.99 61.18
N ALA A 208 32.83 -33.86 61.12
CA ALA A 208 34.29 -33.79 60.98
C ALA A 208 34.78 -32.40 61.41
N LEU A 209 34.50 -32.02 62.65
CA LEU A 209 35.01 -30.80 63.25
C LEU A 209 36.42 -31.07 63.78
N VAL A 210 37.35 -30.18 63.42
CA VAL A 210 38.78 -30.08 63.78
C VAL A 210 39.75 -30.67 62.73
N GLN A 211 40.05 -29.88 61.69
CA GLN A 211 41.45 -29.49 61.42
C GLN A 211 41.69 -28.36 60.40
N ASN A 212 40.68 -27.65 59.88
CA ASN A 212 40.94 -26.42 59.11
C ASN A 212 39.92 -25.33 59.48
N LEU A 213 40.24 -24.55 60.51
CA LEU A 213 39.45 -23.38 60.95
C LEU A 213 39.75 -22.10 60.14
N ASP A 214 40.37 -22.29 58.97
CA ASP A 214 41.12 -21.29 58.21
C ASP A 214 40.50 -21.01 56.82
N ALA A 215 39.41 -21.71 56.45
CA ALA A 215 38.80 -21.65 55.12
C ALA A 215 37.49 -20.82 55.05
N VAL A 216 37.17 -20.01 56.08
CA VAL A 216 35.79 -19.55 56.30
C VAL A 216 35.45 -18.16 55.73
N ASN A 217 36.37 -17.34 55.20
CA ASN A 217 35.99 -15.98 54.75
C ASN A 217 36.71 -15.41 53.50
N ASP A 218 37.16 -16.25 52.57
CA ASP A 218 37.63 -15.76 51.26
C ASP A 218 36.44 -15.42 50.35
N GLN A 219 35.77 -14.29 50.60
CA GLN A 219 34.95 -13.63 49.59
C GLN A 219 35.89 -12.97 48.59
N GLY A 220 36.45 -13.74 47.65
CA GLY A 220 37.32 -13.21 46.59
C GLY A 220 36.53 -12.38 45.59
N GLN A 221 36.12 -11.18 45.99
CA GLN A 221 35.37 -10.22 45.19
C GLN A 221 36.31 -9.17 44.58
N LEU A 222 35.94 -8.67 43.41
CA LEU A 222 36.59 -7.51 42.80
C LEU A 222 36.31 -6.26 43.64
N ASP A 223 37.17 -5.25 43.52
CA ASP A 223 36.85 -3.93 44.08
C ASP A 223 35.55 -3.40 43.43
N HIS A 224 34.67 -2.78 44.21
CA HIS A 224 33.36 -2.32 43.76
C HIS A 224 33.44 -1.42 42.52
N LEU A 225 34.44 -0.54 42.43
CA LEU A 225 34.61 0.36 41.29
C LEU A 225 35.05 -0.38 40.02
N ASP A 226 35.84 -1.45 40.17
CA ASP A 226 36.21 -2.29 39.04
C ASP A 226 35.04 -3.19 38.62
N GLU A 227 34.23 -3.68 39.56
CA GLU A 227 33.03 -4.49 39.27
C GLU A 227 31.95 -3.69 38.54
N GLU A 228 31.66 -2.46 38.98
CA GLU A 228 30.70 -1.57 38.30
C GLU A 228 31.16 -1.22 36.88
N TYR A 229 32.46 -0.96 36.72
CA TYR A 229 33.05 -0.71 35.41
C TYR A 229 32.96 -1.94 34.50
N ASP A 230 33.31 -3.13 34.99
CA ASP A 230 33.19 -4.38 34.24
C ASP A 230 31.74 -4.64 33.80
N ARG A 231 30.76 -4.36 34.67
CA ARG A 231 29.33 -4.47 34.33
C ARG A 231 28.93 -3.52 33.20
N ALA A 232 29.35 -2.26 33.26
CA ALA A 232 29.07 -1.26 32.23
C ALA A 232 29.80 -1.57 30.90
N MET A 233 31.04 -2.04 30.99
CA MET A 233 31.85 -2.45 29.83
C MET A 233 31.23 -3.65 29.12
N VAL A 234 30.85 -4.71 29.85
CA VAL A 234 30.22 -5.90 29.23
C VAL A 234 28.88 -5.55 28.61
N LYS A 235 28.10 -4.66 29.23
CA LYS A 235 26.88 -4.10 28.61
C LYS A 235 27.20 -3.41 27.27
N THR A 236 28.22 -2.55 27.24
CA THR A 236 28.67 -1.88 26.01
C THR A 236 29.13 -2.88 24.94
N LEU A 237 29.83 -3.94 25.34
CA LEU A 237 30.25 -5.01 24.42
C LEU A 237 29.06 -5.78 23.84
N TYR A 238 28.06 -6.08 24.66
CA TYR A 238 26.81 -6.67 24.18
C TYR A 238 26.09 -5.74 23.20
N GLU A 239 26.00 -4.44 23.50
CA GLU A 239 25.41 -3.45 22.60
C GLU A 239 26.13 -3.38 21.24
N TYR A 240 27.47 -3.43 21.22
CA TYR A 240 28.22 -3.51 19.96
C TYR A 240 27.96 -4.82 19.20
N VAL A 241 27.89 -5.97 19.88
CA VAL A 241 27.54 -7.25 19.24
C VAL A 241 26.11 -7.21 18.69
N ARG A 242 25.18 -6.62 19.43
CA ARG A 242 23.78 -6.39 19.01
C ARG A 242 23.69 -5.45 17.80
N ALA A 243 24.59 -4.50 17.68
CA ALA A 243 24.70 -3.60 16.51
C ALA A 243 25.49 -4.20 15.33
N GLY A 244 26.04 -5.42 15.46
CA GLY A 244 26.87 -6.06 14.42
C GLY A 244 28.31 -5.53 14.36
N GLU A 245 28.65 -4.55 15.20
CA GLU A 245 29.94 -3.86 15.24
C GLU A 245 30.98 -4.60 16.10
N ILE A 246 31.23 -5.87 15.77
CA ILE A 246 32.18 -6.70 16.53
C ILE A 246 33.61 -6.15 16.47
N ASN A 247 33.99 -5.45 15.39
CA ASN A 247 35.30 -4.81 15.29
C ASN A 247 35.49 -3.73 16.36
N LEU A 248 34.49 -2.86 16.54
CA LEU A 248 34.50 -1.82 17.58
C LEU A 248 34.54 -2.45 18.97
N ALA A 249 33.82 -3.56 19.20
CA ALA A 249 33.88 -4.30 20.47
C ALA A 249 35.30 -4.83 20.78
N LEU A 250 36.01 -5.36 19.78
CA LEU A 250 37.39 -5.84 19.93
C LEU A 250 38.36 -4.69 20.21
N ASP A 251 38.22 -3.57 19.50
CA ASP A 251 39.07 -2.40 19.70
C ASP A 251 38.81 -1.75 21.05
N PHE A 252 37.56 -1.70 21.50
CA PHE A 252 37.20 -1.27 22.85
C PHE A 252 37.85 -2.15 23.92
N CYS A 253 37.80 -3.48 23.79
CA CYS A 253 38.51 -4.39 24.71
C CYS A 253 40.02 -4.15 24.75
N ARG A 254 40.65 -3.86 23.59
CA ARG A 254 42.10 -3.56 23.50
C ARG A 254 42.43 -2.24 24.17
N GLN A 255 41.62 -1.21 23.94
CA GLN A 255 41.83 0.12 24.53
C GLN A 255 41.65 0.13 26.04
N CYS A 256 40.78 -0.75 26.56
CA CYS A 256 40.55 -0.93 28.00
C CYS A 256 41.58 -1.83 28.69
N ASP A 257 42.60 -2.35 27.99
CA ASP A 257 43.57 -3.34 28.51
C ASP A 257 42.93 -4.67 28.95
N HIS A 258 41.85 -5.12 28.27
CA HIS A 258 41.27 -6.47 28.39
C HIS A 258 41.56 -7.32 27.13
N PRO A 259 42.82 -7.59 26.77
CA PRO A 259 43.17 -8.30 25.53
C PRO A 259 42.68 -9.75 25.51
N TRP A 260 42.55 -10.38 26.68
CA TRP A 260 41.98 -11.73 26.82
C TRP A 260 40.52 -11.77 26.37
N ARG A 261 39.74 -10.72 26.66
CA ARG A 261 38.34 -10.63 26.27
C ARG A 261 38.22 -10.41 24.76
N ALA A 262 39.08 -9.56 24.21
CA ALA A 262 39.21 -9.42 22.75
C ALA A 262 39.54 -10.77 22.09
N ALA A 263 40.46 -11.56 22.66
CA ALA A 263 40.77 -12.90 22.17
C ALA A 263 39.56 -13.84 22.23
N SER A 264 38.83 -13.87 23.36
CA SER A 264 37.61 -14.66 23.50
C SER A 264 36.54 -14.29 22.47
N LEU A 265 36.26 -12.99 22.27
CA LEU A 265 35.28 -12.51 21.29
C LEU A 265 35.71 -12.79 19.84
N SER A 266 37.02 -12.74 19.55
CA SER A 266 37.54 -13.00 18.20
C SER A 266 37.29 -14.43 17.70
N GLY A 267 37.06 -15.38 18.62
CA GLY A 267 36.76 -16.77 18.29
C GLY A 267 35.43 -16.99 17.57
N GLY A 268 34.53 -15.99 17.57
CA GLY A 268 33.26 -16.06 16.83
C GLY A 268 33.41 -15.97 15.31
N ARG A 269 34.55 -15.48 14.83
CA ARG A 269 34.84 -15.38 13.40
C ARG A 269 35.15 -16.74 12.80
N LEU A 270 34.54 -17.04 11.66
CA LEU A 270 34.85 -18.22 10.85
C LEU A 270 36.30 -18.16 10.37
N PHE A 271 36.95 -19.33 10.32
CA PHE A 271 38.32 -19.44 9.82
C PHE A 271 38.42 -19.06 8.34
N TYR A 272 39.44 -18.24 8.04
CA TYR A 272 39.77 -17.76 6.71
C TYR A 272 41.28 -17.85 6.49
N ASP A 273 41.67 -18.47 5.37
CA ASP A 273 43.04 -18.48 4.86
C ASP A 273 43.06 -17.94 3.43
N PRO A 274 43.63 -16.73 3.20
CA PRO A 274 43.71 -16.14 1.88
C PRO A 274 44.35 -17.06 0.82
N VAL A 275 45.32 -17.88 1.19
CA VAL A 275 46.06 -18.73 0.24
C VAL A 275 45.21 -19.89 -0.25
N LEU A 276 44.42 -20.49 0.65
CA LEU A 276 43.48 -21.56 0.27
C LEU A 276 42.30 -21.01 -0.53
N SER A 277 41.93 -19.74 -0.34
CA SER A 277 40.92 -19.07 -1.14
C SER A 277 41.38 -18.71 -2.56
N THR A 278 42.68 -18.42 -2.77
CA THR A 278 43.24 -18.02 -4.08
C THR A 278 43.76 -19.19 -4.92
N LEU A 279 43.84 -20.40 -4.36
CA LEU A 279 44.42 -21.58 -5.03
C LEU A 279 43.71 -21.99 -6.33
N GLU A 280 42.55 -21.38 -6.65
CA GLU A 280 41.80 -21.64 -7.88
C GLU A 280 41.75 -20.45 -8.86
N SER A 281 42.19 -19.24 -8.46
CA SER A 281 42.24 -18.08 -9.37
C SER A 281 43.38 -18.21 -10.39
N ASP A 282 44.50 -18.81 -9.98
CA ASP A 282 45.74 -18.90 -10.74
C ASP A 282 46.16 -20.36 -11.00
N LEU A 283 45.36 -21.11 -11.75
CA LEU A 283 45.91 -22.25 -12.51
C LEU A 283 46.57 -21.74 -13.79
N ALA A 284 47.62 -20.93 -13.65
CA ALA A 284 48.65 -20.88 -14.68
C ALA A 284 49.32 -22.27 -14.70
N PRO A 285 49.60 -22.84 -15.89
CA PRO A 285 50.14 -24.19 -15.98
C PRO A 285 51.45 -24.24 -15.21
N PHE A 286 51.58 -25.25 -14.34
CA PHE A 286 52.86 -25.65 -13.75
C PHE A 286 53.94 -25.55 -14.82
N ALA A 287 54.89 -24.63 -14.63
CA ALA A 287 56.05 -24.54 -15.49
C ALA A 287 56.71 -25.92 -15.50
N GLN A 288 56.66 -26.57 -16.66
CA GLN A 288 57.34 -27.82 -16.94
C GLN A 288 58.83 -27.65 -16.66
N ASP A 289 59.43 -28.73 -16.16
CA ASP A 289 60.86 -29.00 -16.08
C ASP A 289 61.72 -28.11 -16.99
N GLU A 290 62.39 -27.10 -16.42
CA GLU A 290 63.61 -26.56 -17.03
C GLU A 290 64.82 -27.10 -16.27
N ALA A 291 65.49 -28.01 -16.97
CA ALA A 291 66.77 -28.60 -16.62
C ALA A 291 67.80 -27.51 -16.28
N LEU A 292 68.49 -27.73 -15.15
CA LEU A 292 69.69 -27.00 -14.78
C LEU A 292 70.73 -27.10 -15.89
N ASN A 293 71.01 -25.99 -16.57
CA ASN A 293 72.22 -25.83 -17.38
C ASN A 293 73.16 -24.85 -16.66
N ASP A 294 74.24 -25.42 -16.13
CA ASP A 294 75.46 -24.72 -15.76
C ASP A 294 76.08 -24.10 -17.02
N THR A 295 76.30 -22.78 -17.03
CA THR A 295 77.54 -22.13 -17.51
C THR A 295 77.38 -20.59 -17.59
N ASP A 296 78.40 -19.92 -17.07
CA ASP A 296 78.87 -18.55 -17.40
C ASP A 296 78.37 -17.32 -16.61
N PRO A 297 79.27 -16.33 -16.38
CA PRO A 297 79.56 -15.84 -15.03
C PRO A 297 79.14 -14.38 -14.77
N MET A 298 79.05 -14.08 -13.47
CA MET A 298 79.01 -12.78 -12.80
C MET A 298 79.48 -11.57 -13.62
N ASP A 299 78.60 -10.59 -13.82
CA ASP A 299 78.96 -9.18 -13.68
C ASP A 299 77.76 -8.30 -13.30
N ILE A 300 78.07 -7.30 -12.49
CA ILE A 300 77.21 -6.55 -11.56
C ILE A 300 76.65 -5.29 -12.24
N ILE A 301 75.32 -5.10 -12.26
CA ILE A 301 74.68 -3.77 -12.24
C ILE A 301 73.40 -3.79 -11.38
N GLN A 302 73.57 -3.32 -10.15
CA GLN A 302 72.74 -2.38 -9.37
C GLN A 302 71.20 -2.55 -9.30
N ASN A 303 70.74 -2.80 -8.06
CA ASN A 303 69.53 -2.28 -7.43
C ASN A 303 68.16 -2.61 -8.05
N GLU A 304 67.83 -3.90 -8.06
CA GLU A 304 66.46 -4.37 -7.85
C GLU A 304 66.52 -5.35 -6.67
N PRO A 305 65.73 -5.20 -5.59
CA PRO A 305 65.59 -6.28 -4.64
C PRO A 305 64.96 -7.43 -5.43
N ARG A 306 65.76 -8.49 -5.65
CA ARG A 306 65.24 -9.82 -5.97
C ARG A 306 63.97 -10.01 -5.15
N PRO A 307 62.84 -10.49 -5.72
CA PRO A 307 61.71 -10.87 -4.88
C PRO A 307 62.21 -12.03 -4.02
N SER A 308 62.68 -11.69 -2.83
CA SER A 308 62.62 -12.55 -1.66
C SER A 308 61.23 -13.16 -1.70
N PHE A 309 61.19 -14.50 -1.77
CA PHE A 309 60.00 -15.34 -1.63
C PHE A 309 58.84 -14.58 -1.00
N PRO A 310 57.64 -14.54 -1.63
CA PRO A 310 56.56 -13.69 -1.20
C PRO A 310 55.96 -14.24 0.09
N TYR A 311 56.64 -14.06 1.22
CA TYR A 311 55.99 -13.97 2.51
C TYR A 311 55.24 -12.62 2.51
N ARG A 312 54.14 -12.55 1.76
CA ARG A 312 53.02 -11.72 2.20
C ARG A 312 52.74 -12.14 3.65
N PRO A 313 52.59 -11.21 4.60
CA PRO A 313 52.04 -11.59 5.90
C PRO A 313 50.72 -12.32 5.63
N MET A 314 50.73 -13.63 5.84
CA MET A 314 49.56 -14.49 5.73
C MET A 314 48.62 -14.06 6.86
N ASN A 315 47.73 -13.12 6.57
CA ASN A 315 46.70 -12.69 7.51
C ASN A 315 45.61 -13.76 7.60
N ARG A 316 45.97 -14.95 8.10
CA ARG A 316 45.01 -15.97 8.54
C ARG A 316 44.20 -15.38 9.68
N SER A 317 42.89 -15.60 9.67
CA SER A 317 41.99 -15.03 10.68
C SER A 317 40.87 -16.00 11.03
N GLY A 318 40.24 -15.77 12.18
CA GLY A 318 39.13 -16.59 12.69
C GLY A 318 39.57 -17.85 13.45
N CYS A 319 38.57 -18.58 13.95
CA CYS A 319 38.75 -19.77 14.76
C CYS A 319 38.61 -21.03 13.90
N LEU A 320 39.67 -21.84 13.86
CA LEU A 320 39.66 -23.15 13.20
C LEU A 320 38.63 -24.08 13.86
N ASN A 321 38.70 -24.21 15.20
CA ASN A 321 37.82 -25.07 15.98
C ASN A 321 36.60 -24.31 16.52
N ARG A 322 35.83 -23.67 15.62
CA ARG A 322 34.67 -22.85 16.02
C ARG A 322 33.64 -23.64 16.85
N LYS A 323 33.43 -24.92 16.56
CA LYS A 323 32.50 -25.79 17.31
C LYS A 323 32.88 -25.92 18.79
N LEU A 324 34.18 -26.06 19.07
CA LEU A 324 34.71 -26.08 20.44
C LEU A 324 34.55 -24.72 21.10
N TRP A 325 34.87 -23.64 20.40
CA TRP A 325 34.70 -22.29 20.93
C TRP A 325 33.23 -22.00 21.27
N LYS A 326 32.30 -22.41 20.41
CA LYS A 326 30.85 -22.25 20.60
C LYS A 326 30.36 -23.05 21.80
N SER A 327 30.82 -24.29 21.99
CA SER A 327 30.45 -25.09 23.17
C SER A 327 30.95 -24.48 24.49
N MET A 328 32.13 -23.87 24.49
CA MET A 328 32.62 -23.10 25.64
C MET A 328 31.78 -21.84 25.89
N CYS A 329 31.38 -21.11 24.83
CA CYS A 329 30.49 -19.96 24.98
C CYS A 329 29.12 -20.36 25.55
N LEU A 330 28.55 -21.48 25.12
CA LEU A 330 27.29 -22.01 25.67
C LEU A 330 27.42 -22.40 27.15
N HIS A 331 28.54 -23.01 27.53
CA HIS A 331 28.82 -23.32 28.93
C HIS A 331 28.93 -22.05 29.78
N MET A 332 29.57 -21.00 29.26
CA MET A 332 29.65 -19.70 29.91
C MET A 332 28.28 -19.02 30.01
N ALA A 333 27.47 -19.05 28.95
CA ALA A 333 26.13 -18.49 28.94
C ALA A 333 25.19 -19.17 29.95
N SER A 334 25.36 -20.49 30.16
CA SER A 334 24.61 -21.27 31.16
C SER A 334 25.06 -21.04 32.61
N ASN A 335 26.20 -20.38 32.84
CA ASN A 335 26.78 -20.22 34.16
C ASN A 335 26.12 -19.06 34.93
N LYS A 336 25.25 -19.41 35.88
CA LYS A 336 24.51 -18.45 36.73
C LYS A 336 25.39 -17.59 37.65
N SER A 337 26.67 -17.92 37.82
CA SER A 337 27.60 -17.10 38.61
C SER A 337 28.11 -15.87 37.87
N LEU A 338 27.91 -15.80 36.55
CA LEU A 338 28.30 -14.65 35.73
C LEU A 338 27.21 -13.55 35.74
N PRO A 339 27.58 -12.28 35.52
CA PRO A 339 26.62 -11.21 35.28
C PRO A 339 25.70 -11.50 34.09
N THR A 340 24.45 -11.01 34.15
CA THR A 340 23.42 -11.24 33.11
C THR A 340 23.87 -10.79 31.72
N TYR A 341 24.51 -9.62 31.59
CA TYR A 341 25.03 -9.12 30.32
C TYR A 341 26.21 -9.96 29.80
N GLU A 342 26.98 -10.60 30.68
CA GLU A 342 28.09 -11.47 30.26
C GLU A 342 27.57 -12.81 29.74
N GLN A 343 26.56 -13.37 30.40
CA GLN A 343 25.82 -14.54 29.90
C GLN A 343 25.20 -14.24 28.53
N ALA A 344 24.54 -13.09 28.39
CA ALA A 344 23.94 -12.64 27.14
C ALA A 344 24.97 -12.40 26.04
N LEU A 345 26.15 -11.86 26.35
CA LEU A 345 27.23 -11.64 25.37
C LEU A 345 27.71 -12.95 24.73
N TYR A 346 28.03 -13.95 25.55
CA TYR A 346 28.45 -15.26 25.03
C TYR A 346 27.28 -16.06 24.43
N GLY A 347 26.07 -15.91 24.98
CA GLY A 347 24.85 -16.50 24.43
C GLY A 347 24.53 -15.97 23.03
N ALA A 348 24.60 -14.66 22.83
CA ALA A 348 24.39 -14.01 21.53
C ALA A 348 25.40 -14.50 20.48
N LEU A 349 26.68 -14.58 20.85
CA LEU A 349 27.74 -15.08 19.98
C LEU A 349 27.60 -16.57 19.63
N ALA A 350 26.97 -17.35 20.51
CA ALA A 350 26.70 -18.77 20.31
C ALA A 350 25.30 -19.05 19.72
N GLY A 351 24.47 -18.03 19.49
CA GLY A 351 23.09 -18.23 19.01
C GLY A 351 22.14 -18.86 20.03
N GLU A 352 22.40 -18.73 21.33
CA GLU A 352 21.49 -19.19 22.39
C GLU A 352 20.47 -18.11 22.75
N VAL A 353 19.19 -18.50 22.84
CA VAL A 353 18.10 -17.57 23.10
C VAL A 353 17.93 -17.26 24.60
N ASN A 354 17.95 -18.28 25.46
CA ASN A 354 17.51 -18.15 26.86
C ASN A 354 18.37 -17.21 27.70
N SER A 355 19.68 -17.18 27.43
CA SER A 355 20.65 -16.32 28.12
C SER A 355 20.57 -14.85 27.68
N VAL A 356 20.07 -14.58 26.47
CA VAL A 356 19.98 -13.24 25.87
C VAL A 356 18.67 -12.54 26.19
N LEU A 357 17.55 -13.27 26.22
CA LEU A 357 16.21 -12.72 26.49
C LEU A 357 16.11 -11.78 27.71
N PRO A 358 16.77 -12.04 28.86
CA PRO A 358 16.69 -11.15 30.02
C PRO A 358 17.24 -9.72 29.79
N VAL A 359 18.03 -9.53 28.74
CA VAL A 359 18.68 -8.27 28.38
C VAL A 359 17.95 -7.56 27.22
N CYS A 360 17.03 -8.23 26.54
CA CYS A 360 16.24 -7.65 25.45
C CYS A 360 15.20 -6.68 26.02
N HIS A 361 15.21 -5.43 25.56
CA HIS A 361 14.28 -4.39 26.03
C HIS A 361 13.26 -3.97 24.98
N THR A 362 13.62 -4.05 23.70
CA THR A 362 12.76 -3.67 22.57
C THR A 362 12.22 -4.90 21.84
N TRP A 363 11.19 -4.72 21.01
CA TRP A 363 10.68 -5.79 20.16
C TRP A 363 11.76 -6.28 19.17
N GLU A 364 12.54 -5.36 18.62
CA GLU A 364 13.64 -5.62 17.70
C GLU A 364 14.72 -6.49 18.34
N ASP A 365 15.05 -6.27 19.63
CA ASP A 365 16.01 -7.09 20.36
C ASP A 365 15.54 -8.54 20.54
N HIS A 366 14.25 -8.72 20.82
CA HIS A 366 13.66 -10.06 20.96
C HIS A 366 13.68 -10.80 19.63
N ILE A 367 13.28 -10.14 18.55
CA ILE A 367 13.29 -10.72 17.20
C ILE A 367 14.71 -11.02 16.73
N TRP A 368 15.65 -10.10 16.94
CA TRP A 368 17.06 -10.30 16.63
C TRP A 368 17.62 -11.53 17.35
N CYS A 369 17.30 -11.73 18.63
CA CYS A 369 17.75 -12.89 19.38
C CYS A 369 17.32 -14.22 18.72
N TYR A 370 16.04 -14.34 18.34
CA TYR A 370 15.55 -15.53 17.64
C TYR A 370 16.14 -15.69 16.25
N ILE A 371 16.27 -14.61 15.47
CA ILE A 371 16.82 -14.65 14.12
C ILE A 371 18.30 -15.00 14.12
N ASN A 372 19.06 -14.43 15.04
CA ASN A 372 20.47 -14.74 15.24
C ASN A 372 20.66 -16.20 15.63
N SER A 373 19.81 -16.75 16.51
CA SER A 373 19.81 -18.18 16.85
C SER A 373 19.55 -19.06 15.62
N ILE A 374 18.52 -18.74 14.82
CA ILE A 374 18.21 -19.48 13.59
C ILE A 374 19.39 -19.40 12.60
N PHE A 375 19.99 -18.22 12.41
CA PHE A 375 21.13 -18.04 11.52
C PHE A 375 22.34 -18.86 11.97
N GLU A 376 22.67 -18.81 13.26
CA GLU A 376 23.76 -19.57 13.86
C GLU A 376 23.57 -21.08 13.73
N ASP A 377 22.35 -21.58 13.88
CA ASP A 377 22.00 -22.98 13.64
C ASP A 377 22.15 -23.37 12.16
N GLN A 378 21.80 -22.47 11.22
CA GLN A 378 21.99 -22.72 9.79
C GLN A 378 23.48 -22.76 9.42
N VAL A 379 24.30 -21.87 9.96
CA VAL A 379 25.76 -21.88 9.77
C VAL A 379 26.35 -23.20 10.25
N ASP A 380 25.97 -23.67 11.44
CA ASP A 380 26.45 -24.94 11.98
C ASP A 380 26.00 -26.13 11.12
N GLN A 381 24.75 -26.14 10.63
CA GLN A 381 24.25 -27.17 9.74
C GLN A 381 24.98 -27.23 8.41
N ILE A 382 25.33 -26.08 7.82
CA ILE A 382 26.14 -26.00 6.60
C ILE A 382 27.51 -26.65 6.84
N LEU A 383 28.16 -26.31 7.96
CA LEU A 383 29.48 -26.82 8.29
C LEU A 383 29.49 -28.32 8.65
N ASP A 384 28.42 -28.84 9.28
CA ASP A 384 28.33 -30.25 9.67
C ASP A 384 27.85 -31.16 8.51
N THR A 385 27.02 -30.65 7.60
CA THR A 385 26.40 -31.45 6.53
C THR A 385 27.22 -31.49 5.24
N THR A 386 27.87 -30.38 4.89
CA THR A 386 28.64 -30.29 3.64
C THR A 386 29.99 -30.99 3.81
N GLN A 387 30.39 -31.82 2.84
CA GLN A 387 31.70 -32.51 2.83
C GLN A 387 32.87 -31.53 3.02
N MET A 388 32.72 -30.31 2.48
CA MET A 388 33.63 -29.18 2.59
C MET A 388 33.81 -28.68 4.04
N GLY A 389 32.71 -28.56 4.78
CA GLY A 389 32.72 -28.14 6.18
C GLY A 389 33.16 -29.25 7.12
N TYR A 390 32.80 -30.49 6.79
CA TYR A 390 33.12 -31.68 7.59
C TYR A 390 34.62 -31.89 7.76
N TYR A 391 35.42 -31.60 6.73
CA TYR A 391 36.89 -31.66 6.79
C TYR A 391 37.46 -30.84 7.96
N TRP A 392 36.89 -29.65 8.21
CA TRP A 392 37.35 -28.75 9.26
C TRP A 392 36.74 -29.04 10.64
N SER A 393 35.68 -29.86 10.72
CA SER A 393 34.95 -30.16 11.96
C SER A 393 35.20 -31.57 12.53
N HIS A 394 35.90 -32.43 11.79
CA HIS A 394 35.94 -33.88 12.07
C HIS A 394 36.68 -34.29 13.36
N ASP A 395 37.70 -33.56 13.79
CA ASP A 395 38.58 -33.96 14.91
C ASP A 395 38.12 -33.45 16.30
N CYS A 396 36.88 -32.93 16.42
CA CYS A 396 36.45 -32.14 17.59
C CYS A 396 35.52 -32.87 18.60
N SER A 397 35.37 -34.19 18.56
CA SER A 397 34.57 -34.92 19.57
C SER A 397 35.40 -35.33 20.79
N PHE A 398 35.05 -34.80 21.98
CA PHE A 398 35.58 -35.30 23.26
C PHE A 398 34.99 -36.69 23.61
N PRO A 399 35.74 -37.56 24.31
CA PRO A 399 35.17 -38.71 25.00
C PRO A 399 34.16 -38.22 26.05
N ARG A 400 32.98 -38.83 26.08
CA ARG A 400 31.96 -38.57 27.10
C ARG A 400 32.54 -38.98 28.46
N ALA A 401 32.70 -38.04 29.38
CA ALA A 401 33.07 -38.32 30.77
C ALA A 401 31.90 -39.01 31.46
N ASN A 402 31.91 -40.34 31.50
CA ASN A 402 31.05 -41.16 32.38
C ASN A 402 31.54 -42.60 32.56
N ASP A 403 32.83 -42.87 32.37
CA ASP A 403 33.41 -44.17 32.71
C ASP A 403 34.54 -43.95 33.73
N ALA A 404 34.16 -43.82 35.00
CA ALA A 404 35.06 -43.99 36.14
C ALA A 404 34.31 -44.73 37.25
N GLU A 405 34.74 -45.98 37.42
CA GLU A 405 34.84 -46.70 38.70
C GLU A 405 33.54 -47.20 39.34
N ASP A 406 33.17 -48.44 38.98
CA ASP A 406 32.74 -49.42 39.98
C ASP A 406 33.79 -50.54 40.00
N SER A 407 34.53 -50.61 41.10
CA SER A 407 35.39 -51.74 41.49
C SER A 407 34.81 -52.40 42.73
N GLU A 408 34.94 -53.74 42.79
CA GLU A 408 34.82 -54.70 43.91
C GLU A 408 33.95 -55.88 43.43
N ASP A 409 34.28 -57.18 43.52
CA ASP A 409 35.46 -57.91 44.00
C ASP A 409 35.30 -59.37 43.50
N SER A 410 36.44 -60.05 43.30
CA SER A 410 36.70 -61.51 43.26
C SER A 410 35.58 -62.52 42.91
N ASP A 411 35.78 -63.34 41.87
CA ASP A 411 36.03 -64.77 42.09
C ASP A 411 36.59 -65.52 40.87
N ASP A 412 37.28 -66.60 41.20
CA ASP A 412 38.31 -67.37 40.51
C ASP A 412 37.95 -68.09 39.17
N SER A 413 39.03 -68.43 38.47
CA SER A 413 39.26 -69.62 37.60
C SER A 413 38.99 -69.59 36.07
N ASN A 414 40.11 -69.75 35.33
CA ASN A 414 40.34 -70.54 34.10
C ASN A 414 39.60 -70.12 32.80
N ASP A 415 40.22 -69.92 31.64
CA ASP A 415 41.47 -70.44 31.06
C ASP A 415 42.08 -69.43 30.07
N ASN A 416 43.41 -69.36 30.05
CA ASN A 416 44.24 -68.63 29.10
C ASN A 416 44.84 -69.62 28.09
N ASP A 417 44.72 -69.33 26.79
CA ASP A 417 45.70 -69.76 25.79
C ASP A 417 45.87 -68.66 24.72
N LEU A 418 47.14 -68.27 24.50
CA LEU A 418 47.64 -67.26 23.56
C LEU A 418 47.57 -67.74 22.05
N PRO A 419 48.29 -67.13 21.08
CA PRO A 419 48.03 -65.89 20.32
C PRO A 419 48.09 -66.15 18.79
N SER A 420 47.85 -65.16 17.91
CA SER A 420 48.65 -64.91 16.66
C SER A 420 47.93 -64.12 15.56
N SER A 421 48.74 -63.32 14.86
CA SER A 421 48.61 -62.73 13.51
C SER A 421 47.97 -61.35 13.33
N THR A 422 48.84 -60.32 13.39
CA THR A 422 48.88 -59.16 12.47
C THR A 422 49.05 -59.64 11.00
N PRO A 423 48.82 -58.85 9.91
CA PRO A 423 49.10 -57.41 9.80
C PRO A 423 48.18 -56.54 8.89
N TYR A 424 48.38 -55.22 8.97
CA TYR A 424 48.17 -54.16 7.95
C TYR A 424 47.36 -54.48 6.68
N ARG A 425 46.30 -53.69 6.44
CA ARG A 425 45.96 -53.26 5.07
C ARG A 425 45.27 -51.90 5.06
N SER A 426 45.92 -50.95 4.39
CA SER A 426 45.30 -49.79 3.76
C SER A 426 44.17 -50.26 2.84
N SER A 427 42.97 -49.70 2.97
CA SER A 427 41.95 -49.80 1.94
C SER A 427 41.12 -48.51 1.85
N ASN A 428 41.13 -47.99 0.61
CA ASN A 428 40.40 -46.86 0.08
C ASN A 428 38.92 -46.75 0.52
N PRO A 429 38.37 -45.52 0.49
CA PRO A 429 36.98 -45.22 0.84
C PRO A 429 36.06 -45.48 -0.36
N HIS A 430 35.76 -46.74 -0.66
CA HIS A 430 34.62 -47.08 -1.52
C HIS A 430 34.05 -48.45 -1.12
N ALA A 431 33.20 -48.49 -0.10
CA ALA A 431 32.18 -49.53 0.06
C ALA A 431 31.13 -49.14 1.12
N SER A 432 30.01 -48.59 0.63
CA SER A 432 28.65 -48.86 1.12
C SER A 432 28.43 -49.00 2.64
N SER A 433 28.20 -47.87 3.31
CA SER A 433 27.13 -47.82 4.31
C SER A 433 25.93 -47.16 3.65
N ASN A 434 25.05 -48.00 3.10
CA ASN A 434 23.71 -47.64 2.66
C ASN A 434 22.84 -47.32 3.88
N ARG A 435 23.19 -46.27 4.63
CA ARG A 435 22.17 -45.49 5.32
C ARG A 435 21.67 -44.49 4.30
N LYS A 436 20.49 -44.77 3.75
CA LYS A 436 19.69 -43.75 3.07
C LYS A 436 19.78 -42.47 3.93
N PRO A 437 20.09 -41.31 3.35
CA PRO A 437 19.78 -40.08 4.05
C PRO A 437 18.27 -40.16 4.28
N ASN A 438 17.84 -40.40 5.52
CA ASN A 438 16.50 -39.97 5.89
C ASN A 438 16.41 -38.55 5.37
N SER A 439 15.40 -38.26 4.56
CA SER A 439 15.08 -36.93 4.11
C SER A 439 14.99 -36.04 5.35
N ALA A 440 16.11 -35.46 5.76
CA ALA A 440 16.15 -34.34 6.64
C ALA A 440 15.45 -33.27 5.83
N SER A 441 14.16 -33.09 6.12
CA SER A 441 13.41 -31.93 5.68
C SER A 441 14.35 -30.75 5.83
N LYS A 442 14.70 -30.09 4.72
CA LYS A 442 15.38 -28.79 4.80
C LYS A 442 14.64 -28.01 5.89
N PRO A 443 15.30 -27.57 6.97
CA PRO A 443 14.61 -26.83 8.00
C PRO A 443 14.01 -25.62 7.31
N ASN A 444 12.68 -25.56 7.29
CA ASN A 444 12.00 -24.49 6.60
C ASN A 444 12.25 -23.21 7.42
N ILE A 445 13.22 -22.41 6.98
CA ILE A 445 13.65 -21.17 7.66
C ILE A 445 12.44 -20.28 7.92
N LYS A 446 11.54 -20.16 6.93
CA LYS A 446 10.29 -19.39 7.03
C LYS A 446 9.33 -19.94 8.09
N LEU A 447 9.27 -21.26 8.28
CA LEU A 447 8.51 -21.87 9.39
C LEU A 447 9.15 -21.57 10.75
N SER A 448 10.49 -21.59 10.85
CA SER A 448 11.20 -21.23 12.07
C SER A 448 11.00 -19.75 12.42
N LEU A 449 11.04 -18.86 11.43
CA LEU A 449 10.71 -17.44 11.57
C LEU A 449 9.26 -17.27 12.04
N SER A 450 8.29 -17.92 11.39
CA SER A 450 6.87 -17.90 11.81
C SER A 450 6.69 -18.35 13.26
N LYS A 451 7.41 -19.40 13.70
CA LYS A 451 7.37 -19.86 15.09
C LYS A 451 7.99 -18.86 16.06
N ALA A 452 9.07 -18.19 15.68
CA ALA A 452 9.68 -17.13 16.50
C ALA A 452 8.70 -15.97 16.67
N PHE A 453 8.09 -15.54 15.57
CA PHE A 453 7.05 -14.51 15.54
C PHE A 453 5.82 -14.86 16.38
N ASP A 454 5.32 -16.09 16.30
CA ASP A 454 4.20 -16.57 17.13
C ASP A 454 4.55 -16.57 18.63
N LYS A 455 5.80 -16.87 18.99
CA LYS A 455 6.26 -16.82 20.38
C LYS A 455 6.27 -15.40 20.92
N VAL A 456 6.71 -14.42 20.12
CA VAL A 456 6.69 -13.01 20.50
C VAL A 456 5.26 -12.47 20.61
N LEU A 457 4.38 -12.82 19.68
CA LEU A 457 2.97 -12.41 19.72
C LEU A 457 2.21 -12.97 20.93
N ARG A 458 2.61 -14.15 21.45
CA ARG A 458 1.98 -14.84 22.58
C ARG A 458 2.74 -14.68 23.89
N SER A 459 3.73 -13.80 23.95
CA SER A 459 4.55 -13.63 25.15
C SER A 459 3.73 -13.11 26.33
N ASP A 460 4.07 -13.55 27.55
CA ASP A 460 3.45 -13.09 28.80
C ASP A 460 3.85 -11.64 29.17
N ILE A 461 4.80 -11.04 28.45
CA ILE A 461 5.28 -9.68 28.67
C ILE A 461 4.32 -8.69 27.98
N PRO A 462 3.61 -7.82 28.73
CA PRO A 462 2.54 -7.00 28.18
C PRO A 462 3.03 -6.01 27.11
N PHE A 463 4.12 -5.29 27.40
CA PHE A 463 4.73 -4.33 26.46
C PHE A 463 5.12 -4.99 25.12
N LEU A 464 5.71 -6.19 25.17
CA LEU A 464 6.14 -6.91 23.97
C LEU A 464 4.94 -7.36 23.13
N SER A 465 3.89 -7.85 23.78
CA SER A 465 2.67 -8.28 23.08
C SER A 465 1.90 -7.12 22.46
N GLU A 466 1.94 -5.92 23.06
CA GLU A 466 1.33 -4.70 22.54
C GLU A 466 2.13 -4.15 21.36
N SER A 467 3.44 -4.03 21.52
CA SER A 467 4.36 -3.63 20.43
C SER A 467 4.25 -4.59 19.24
N ALA A 468 4.21 -5.91 19.46
CA ALA A 468 4.05 -6.88 18.38
C ALA A 468 2.69 -6.79 17.63
N ARG A 469 1.67 -6.14 18.22
CA ARG A 469 0.37 -5.88 17.56
C ARG A 469 0.37 -4.57 16.76
N ASN A 470 1.41 -3.75 16.89
CA ASN A 470 1.54 -2.52 16.11
C ASN A 470 1.53 -2.86 14.60
N PRO A 471 0.72 -2.16 13.77
CA PRO A 471 0.62 -2.43 12.34
C PRO A 471 1.96 -2.43 11.59
N PHE A 472 2.92 -1.58 11.99
CA PHE A 472 4.24 -1.54 11.35
C PHE A 472 5.08 -2.78 11.68
N HIS A 473 5.10 -3.24 12.93
CA HIS A 473 5.78 -4.48 13.31
C HIS A 473 5.15 -5.70 12.64
N VAL A 474 3.81 -5.75 12.56
CA VAL A 474 3.11 -6.78 11.78
C VAL A 474 3.53 -6.73 10.32
N ALA A 475 3.62 -5.54 9.71
CA ALA A 475 4.11 -5.42 8.33
C ALA A 475 5.56 -5.93 8.18
N GLN A 476 6.48 -5.55 9.08
CA GLN A 476 7.89 -6.01 9.08
C GLN A 476 7.96 -7.54 9.16
N MET A 477 7.19 -8.17 10.03
CA MET A 477 7.14 -9.63 10.19
C MET A 477 6.64 -10.31 8.91
N TRP A 478 5.58 -9.79 8.29
CA TRP A 478 4.96 -10.44 7.13
C TRP A 478 5.79 -10.23 5.85
N LEU A 479 6.49 -9.09 5.76
CA LEU A 479 7.53 -8.85 4.76
C LEU A 479 8.67 -9.88 4.91
N ALA A 480 9.13 -10.14 6.14
CA ALA A 480 10.18 -11.11 6.43
C ALA A 480 9.78 -12.57 6.11
N ILE A 481 8.51 -12.96 6.34
CA ILE A 481 8.00 -14.32 6.02
C ILE A 481 7.69 -14.46 4.51
N ASN A 482 7.63 -13.35 3.77
CA ASN A 482 7.12 -13.25 2.41
C ASN A 482 5.63 -13.65 2.27
N LYS A 483 4.76 -13.10 3.14
CA LYS A 483 3.30 -13.31 3.13
C LYS A 483 2.55 -12.00 2.98
N ILE A 484 2.84 -11.25 1.93
CA ILE A 484 2.39 -9.86 1.80
C ILE A 484 0.90 -9.76 1.41
N ASN A 485 0.39 -10.70 0.61
CA ASN A 485 -1.03 -10.73 0.25
C ASN A 485 -1.93 -11.01 1.45
N ASP A 486 -1.50 -11.90 2.34
CA ASP A 486 -2.22 -12.15 3.58
C ASP A 486 -2.24 -10.86 4.46
N LEU A 487 -1.18 -10.05 4.43
CA LEU A 487 -1.05 -8.80 5.20
C LEU A 487 -2.09 -7.78 4.72
N PHE A 488 -2.17 -7.57 3.40
CA PHE A 488 -3.15 -6.65 2.82
C PHE A 488 -4.59 -7.11 3.08
N THR A 489 -4.88 -8.40 2.93
CA THR A 489 -6.20 -8.96 3.25
C THR A 489 -6.55 -8.77 4.73
N THR A 490 -5.59 -9.00 5.64
CA THR A 490 -5.80 -8.82 7.09
C THR A 490 -6.02 -7.35 7.45
N PHE A 491 -5.23 -6.44 6.87
CA PHE A 491 -5.37 -5.01 7.09
C PHE A 491 -6.70 -4.49 6.53
N PHE A 492 -7.09 -4.90 5.32
CA PHE A 492 -8.39 -4.57 4.72
C PHE A 492 -9.56 -5.00 5.60
N ASN A 493 -9.54 -6.25 6.10
CA ASN A 493 -10.59 -6.74 6.99
C ASN A 493 -10.68 -5.94 8.31
N ARG A 494 -9.54 -5.46 8.82
CA ARG A 494 -9.47 -4.62 10.03
C ARG A 494 -9.74 -3.14 9.77
N LEU A 495 -9.72 -2.68 8.53
CA LEU A 495 -9.85 -1.26 8.17
C LEU A 495 -11.15 -0.63 8.71
N LYS A 496 -12.25 -1.40 8.71
CA LYS A 496 -13.54 -0.97 9.28
C LYS A 496 -13.51 -0.79 10.80
N SER A 497 -12.75 -1.61 11.51
CA SER A 497 -12.57 -1.52 12.96
C SER A 497 -11.55 -0.43 13.30
N ALA A 498 -10.45 -0.37 12.55
CA ALA A 498 -9.40 0.62 12.70
C ALA A 498 -9.92 2.05 12.49
N SER A 499 -10.88 2.28 11.60
CA SER A 499 -11.50 3.61 11.42
C SER A 499 -12.35 4.07 12.61
N GLN A 500 -12.75 3.16 13.51
CA GLN A 500 -13.48 3.48 14.74
C GLN A 500 -12.56 3.61 15.96
N GLU A 501 -11.45 2.87 15.97
CA GLU A 501 -10.53 2.77 17.11
C GLU A 501 -9.37 3.77 17.03
N LEU A 502 -8.83 4.04 15.84
CA LEU A 502 -7.68 4.93 15.67
C LEU A 502 -8.11 6.39 15.44
N THR A 503 -7.24 7.31 15.83
CA THR A 503 -7.37 8.71 15.43
C THR A 503 -7.22 8.87 13.92
N ARG A 504 -7.87 9.89 13.35
CA ARG A 504 -7.82 10.17 11.91
C ARG A 504 -6.40 10.36 11.39
N GLU A 505 -5.53 10.97 12.17
CA GLU A 505 -4.12 11.20 11.82
C GLU A 505 -3.34 9.88 11.72
N HIS A 506 -3.45 9.00 12.73
CA HIS A 506 -2.77 7.71 12.70
C HIS A 506 -3.30 6.80 11.58
N LEU A 507 -4.60 6.84 11.30
CA LEU A 507 -5.18 6.13 10.16
C LEU A 507 -4.67 6.69 8.83
N SER A 508 -4.55 8.01 8.69
CA SER A 508 -4.00 8.65 7.48
C SER A 508 -2.55 8.25 7.23
N HIS A 509 -1.75 8.17 8.29
CA HIS A 509 -0.37 7.74 8.27
C HIS A 509 -0.23 6.27 7.81
N LEU A 510 -1.03 5.36 8.39
CA LEU A 510 -1.03 3.96 8.00
C LEU A 510 -1.51 3.74 6.57
N LEU A 511 -2.59 4.42 6.16
CA LEU A 511 -3.12 4.32 4.79
C LEU A 511 -2.13 4.86 3.76
N ARG A 512 -1.40 5.93 4.09
CA ARG A 512 -0.28 6.42 3.28
C ARG A 512 0.76 5.32 3.13
N PHE A 513 1.28 4.79 4.23
CA PHE A 513 2.32 3.75 4.20
C PHE A 513 1.90 2.54 3.34
N PHE A 514 0.73 1.95 3.61
CA PHE A 514 0.28 0.77 2.86
C PHE A 514 0.01 1.06 1.38
N THR A 515 -0.52 2.25 1.05
CA THR A 515 -0.72 2.65 -0.35
C THR A 515 0.61 2.74 -1.09
N HIS A 516 1.61 3.40 -0.51
CA HIS A 516 2.93 3.53 -1.12
C HIS A 516 3.64 2.19 -1.21
N LEU A 517 3.46 1.30 -0.23
CA LEU A 517 3.99 -0.06 -0.27
C LEU A 517 3.38 -0.85 -1.43
N ILE A 518 2.06 -0.82 -1.60
CA ILE A 518 1.37 -1.50 -2.73
C ILE A 518 1.90 -0.99 -4.07
N LEU A 519 2.02 0.33 -4.24
CA LEU A 519 2.50 0.92 -5.49
C LEU A 519 3.97 0.59 -5.76
N PHE A 520 4.80 0.59 -4.72
CA PHE A 520 6.19 0.13 -4.82
C PHE A 520 6.26 -1.33 -5.27
N LEU A 521 5.49 -2.22 -4.66
CA LEU A 521 5.45 -3.65 -5.01
C LEU A 521 4.97 -3.88 -6.45
N ARG A 522 3.97 -3.11 -6.91
CA ARG A 522 3.52 -3.14 -8.30
C ARG A 522 4.60 -2.66 -9.27
N SER A 523 5.41 -1.67 -8.89
CA SER A 523 6.49 -1.15 -9.74
C SER A 523 7.66 -2.12 -9.96
N ILE A 524 7.82 -3.09 -9.06
CA ILE A 524 8.83 -4.16 -9.16
C ILE A 524 8.23 -5.48 -9.67
N ASP A 525 7.01 -5.45 -10.22
CA ASP A 525 6.26 -6.61 -10.73
C ASP A 525 6.00 -7.73 -9.70
N GLU A 526 5.95 -7.41 -8.40
CA GLU A 526 5.60 -8.37 -7.35
C GLU A 526 4.07 -8.61 -7.34
N PRO A 527 3.58 -9.87 -7.28
CA PRO A 527 2.16 -10.17 -7.34
C PRO A 527 1.43 -9.75 -6.06
N VAL A 528 0.61 -8.70 -6.17
CA VAL A 528 -0.22 -8.20 -5.07
C VAL A 528 -1.70 -8.55 -5.26
N ASP A 529 -2.41 -8.88 -4.17
CA ASP A 529 -3.87 -9.05 -4.18
C ASP A 529 -4.58 -7.75 -4.59
N ASP A 530 -5.27 -7.79 -5.73
CA ASP A 530 -5.90 -6.63 -6.33
C ASP A 530 -7.11 -6.13 -5.55
N GLU A 531 -7.90 -7.02 -4.94
CA GLU A 531 -9.11 -6.63 -4.22
C GLU A 531 -8.78 -5.85 -2.94
N ALA A 532 -7.92 -6.41 -2.08
CA ALA A 532 -7.48 -5.73 -0.87
C ALA A 532 -6.70 -4.44 -1.20
N SER A 533 -5.83 -4.48 -2.21
CA SER A 533 -5.04 -3.31 -2.63
C SER A 533 -5.92 -2.17 -3.11
N ASN A 534 -6.85 -2.45 -4.02
CA ASN A 534 -7.76 -1.43 -4.54
C ASN A 534 -8.62 -0.85 -3.41
N ALA A 535 -9.04 -1.65 -2.43
CA ALA A 535 -9.77 -1.15 -1.27
C ALA A 535 -8.95 -0.22 -0.36
N ILE A 536 -7.67 -0.54 -0.14
CA ILE A 536 -6.75 0.31 0.65
C ILE A 536 -6.52 1.64 -0.06
N ILE A 537 -6.25 1.63 -1.38
CA ILE A 537 -6.05 2.85 -2.16
C ILE A 537 -7.33 3.70 -2.17
N ARG A 538 -8.52 3.10 -2.30
CA ARG A 538 -9.81 3.81 -2.18
C ARG A 538 -9.97 4.50 -0.83
N ALA A 539 -9.63 3.83 0.26
CA ALA A 539 -9.69 4.40 1.61
C ALA A 539 -8.69 5.57 1.76
N TYR A 540 -7.51 5.46 1.15
CA TYR A 540 -6.54 6.54 1.14
C TYR A 540 -7.01 7.76 0.31
N VAL A 541 -7.65 7.54 -0.84
CA VAL A 541 -8.25 8.62 -1.64
C VAL A 541 -9.31 9.39 -0.83
N GLN A 542 -10.13 8.69 -0.04
CA GLN A 542 -11.09 9.35 0.87
C GLN A 542 -10.42 10.20 1.95
N VAL A 543 -9.23 9.79 2.43
CA VAL A 543 -8.43 10.60 3.37
C VAL A 543 -7.88 11.85 2.68
N LEU A 544 -7.34 11.72 1.47
CA LEU A 544 -6.86 12.86 0.68
C LEU A 544 -7.98 13.85 0.36
N GLU A 545 -9.18 13.35 0.10
CA GLU A 545 -10.38 14.16 -0.05
C GLU A 545 -10.71 14.94 1.22
N ALA A 546 -10.70 14.28 2.39
CA ALA A 546 -10.94 14.94 3.67
C ALA A 546 -9.89 16.00 4.03
N GLN A 547 -8.67 15.91 3.47
CA GLN A 547 -7.58 16.88 3.64
C GLN A 547 -7.53 17.93 2.50
N ASN A 548 -8.50 17.95 1.59
CA ASN A 548 -8.59 18.85 0.43
C ASN A 548 -7.38 18.78 -0.54
N LYS A 549 -6.73 17.62 -0.66
CA LYS A 549 -5.58 17.39 -1.56
C LYS A 549 -6.03 16.92 -2.95
N HIS A 550 -6.85 17.74 -3.59
CA HIS A 550 -7.51 17.45 -4.87
C HIS A 550 -6.56 17.17 -6.05
N GLU A 551 -5.32 17.65 -5.98
CA GLU A 551 -4.31 17.45 -7.04
C GLU A 551 -3.77 16.02 -7.05
N LEU A 552 -3.63 15.40 -5.88
CA LEU A 552 -3.05 14.07 -5.76
C LEU A 552 -4.06 12.96 -6.03
N ILE A 553 -5.37 13.22 -5.91
CA ILE A 553 -6.42 12.23 -6.06
C ILE A 553 -6.40 11.62 -7.47
N ALA A 554 -6.27 12.44 -8.51
CA ALA A 554 -6.24 11.94 -9.89
C ALA A 554 -5.03 11.02 -10.13
N PHE A 555 -3.87 11.36 -9.55
CA PHE A 555 -2.66 10.55 -9.61
C PHE A 555 -2.85 9.16 -8.98
N TYR A 556 -3.34 9.09 -7.74
CA TYR A 556 -3.54 7.80 -7.06
C TYR A 556 -4.67 6.99 -7.67
N VAL A 557 -5.70 7.64 -8.23
CA VAL A 557 -6.83 6.92 -8.83
C VAL A 557 -6.46 6.27 -10.16
N ALA A 558 -5.54 6.87 -10.92
CA ALA A 558 -4.98 6.28 -12.12
C ALA A 558 -4.20 4.98 -11.85
N GLU A 559 -3.68 4.80 -10.63
CA GLU A 559 -2.97 3.58 -10.21
C GLU A 559 -3.89 2.42 -9.82
N LEU A 560 -5.21 2.65 -9.72
CA LEU A 560 -6.15 1.54 -9.59
C LEU A 560 -6.37 0.88 -10.95
N GLN A 561 -6.75 -0.40 -10.92
CA GLN A 561 -7.27 -1.08 -12.11
C GLN A 561 -8.38 -0.25 -12.77
N GLN A 562 -8.41 -0.25 -14.10
CA GLN A 562 -9.17 0.71 -14.92
C GLN A 562 -10.64 0.81 -14.51
N GLU A 563 -11.30 -0.29 -14.15
CA GLU A 563 -12.72 -0.29 -13.76
C GLU A 563 -12.95 0.33 -12.37
N SER A 564 -12.12 -0.02 -11.40
CA SER A 564 -12.19 0.51 -10.05
C SER A 564 -11.74 1.97 -9.97
N GLY A 565 -10.74 2.35 -10.77
CA GLY A 565 -10.24 3.72 -10.84
C GLY A 565 -11.31 4.68 -11.35
N VAL A 566 -11.96 4.34 -12.47
CA VAL A 566 -13.05 5.13 -13.05
C VAL A 566 -14.18 5.34 -12.05
N GLU A 567 -14.62 4.29 -11.36
CA GLU A 567 -15.72 4.37 -10.40
C GLU A 567 -15.35 5.20 -9.16
N THR A 568 -14.12 5.07 -8.67
CA THR A 568 -13.62 5.83 -7.51
C THR A 568 -13.48 7.31 -7.85
N TYR A 569 -12.94 7.63 -9.02
CA TYR A 569 -12.85 9.01 -9.50
C TYR A 569 -14.25 9.61 -9.72
N ALA A 570 -15.17 8.83 -10.28
CA ALA A 570 -16.55 9.26 -10.48
C ALA A 570 -17.23 9.62 -9.14
N ARG A 571 -17.05 8.81 -8.09
CA ARG A 571 -17.55 9.14 -6.73
C ARG A 571 -16.93 10.43 -6.18
N TYR A 572 -15.64 10.65 -6.42
CA TYR A 572 -14.97 11.90 -6.05
C TYR A 572 -15.54 13.11 -6.81
N LEU A 573 -15.86 12.97 -8.10
CA LEU A 573 -16.53 14.06 -8.85
C LEU A 573 -17.91 14.40 -8.30
N ILE A 574 -18.63 13.39 -7.78
CA ILE A 574 -19.92 13.59 -7.10
C ILE A 574 -19.73 14.35 -5.78
N SER A 575 -18.69 14.02 -5.01
CA SER A 575 -18.45 14.62 -3.69
C SER A 575 -17.96 16.07 -3.73
N ILE A 576 -17.33 16.53 -4.82
CA ILE A 576 -17.08 17.97 -5.11
C ILE A 576 -18.38 18.78 -5.01
N GLY A 577 -19.53 18.13 -5.25
CA GLY A 577 -20.84 18.60 -4.87
C GLY A 577 -21.52 19.55 -5.87
N PRO A 578 -22.77 19.92 -5.58
CA PRO A 578 -23.61 20.71 -6.48
C PRO A 578 -23.28 22.21 -6.48
N LEU A 579 -22.49 22.70 -5.52
CA LEU A 579 -22.16 24.13 -5.33
C LEU A 579 -20.89 24.57 -6.07
N ALA A 580 -20.10 23.63 -6.60
CA ALA A 580 -18.87 23.93 -7.30
C ALA A 580 -19.13 24.60 -8.66
N ASP A 581 -18.31 25.60 -8.99
CA ASP A 581 -18.39 26.32 -10.27
C ASP A 581 -18.08 25.40 -11.47
N ARG A 582 -18.61 25.76 -12.65
CA ARG A 582 -18.33 25.03 -13.89
C ARG A 582 -16.82 24.92 -14.19
N GLN A 583 -16.05 25.93 -13.81
CA GLN A 583 -14.60 25.97 -14.02
C GLN A 583 -13.88 24.93 -13.14
N THR A 584 -14.26 24.77 -11.87
CA THR A 584 -13.61 23.83 -10.96
C THR A 584 -13.91 22.38 -11.34
N ARG A 585 -15.14 22.12 -11.80
CA ARG A 585 -15.54 20.83 -12.39
C ARG A 585 -14.75 20.53 -13.66
N ARG A 586 -14.59 21.51 -14.55
CA ARG A 586 -13.75 21.35 -15.75
C ARG A 586 -12.30 21.02 -15.38
N THR A 587 -11.71 21.73 -14.43
CA THR A 587 -10.33 21.46 -14.00
C THR A 587 -10.19 20.10 -13.33
N ALA A 588 -11.18 19.68 -12.51
CA ALA A 588 -11.18 18.35 -11.91
C ALA A 588 -11.20 17.29 -13.01
N LEU A 589 -12.15 17.37 -13.94
CA LEU A 589 -12.28 16.40 -15.01
C LEU A 589 -11.03 16.34 -15.93
N LEU A 590 -10.43 17.49 -16.26
CA LEU A 590 -9.20 17.54 -17.07
C LEU A 590 -7.98 16.91 -16.37
N ARG A 591 -7.93 16.91 -15.03
CA ARG A 591 -6.85 16.22 -14.30
C ARG A 591 -6.92 14.69 -14.46
N ALA A 592 -8.10 14.13 -14.70
CA ALA A 592 -8.22 12.71 -15.03
C ALA A 592 -7.44 12.37 -16.30
N LEU A 593 -7.49 13.25 -17.31
CA LEU A 593 -6.75 13.11 -18.56
C LEU A 593 -5.23 13.16 -18.34
N GLU A 594 -4.75 14.09 -17.51
CA GLU A 594 -3.31 14.25 -17.22
C GLU A 594 -2.67 12.97 -16.66
N HIS A 595 -3.45 12.16 -15.94
CA HIS A 595 -2.99 10.92 -15.34
C HIS A 595 -3.41 9.66 -16.09
N GLY A 596 -3.97 9.78 -17.31
CA GLY A 596 -4.27 8.63 -18.17
C GLY A 596 -5.59 7.91 -17.89
N LEU A 597 -6.51 8.51 -17.13
CA LEU A 597 -7.87 7.99 -16.96
C LEU A 597 -8.73 8.35 -18.19
N ASP A 598 -9.60 7.43 -18.59
CA ASP A 598 -10.55 7.67 -19.68
C ASP A 598 -11.62 8.68 -19.25
N LEU A 599 -11.51 9.89 -19.80
CA LEU A 599 -12.40 11.01 -19.61
C LEU A 599 -13.87 10.64 -19.84
N SER A 600 -14.14 9.91 -20.93
CA SER A 600 -15.50 9.58 -21.36
C SER A 600 -16.14 8.62 -20.36
N ARG A 601 -15.40 7.57 -20.00
CA ARG A 601 -15.89 6.54 -19.08
C ARG A 601 -16.08 7.09 -17.66
N VAL A 602 -15.20 7.97 -17.19
CA VAL A 602 -15.34 8.68 -15.91
C VAL A 602 -16.59 9.55 -15.90
N ALA A 603 -16.78 10.41 -16.90
CA ALA A 603 -17.93 11.31 -16.95
C ALA A 603 -19.25 10.53 -17.03
N CYS A 604 -19.31 9.50 -17.88
CA CYS A 604 -20.49 8.63 -18.00
C CYS A 604 -20.78 7.86 -16.71
N THR A 605 -19.76 7.40 -16.00
CA THR A 605 -19.94 6.68 -14.72
C THR A 605 -20.39 7.62 -13.62
N ALA A 606 -19.86 8.85 -13.55
CA ALA A 606 -20.31 9.87 -12.60
C ALA A 606 -21.80 10.19 -12.80
N VAL A 607 -22.23 10.42 -14.03
CA VAL A 607 -23.66 10.67 -14.33
C VAL A 607 -24.52 9.45 -13.97
N LYS A 608 -24.12 8.24 -14.37
CA LYS A 608 -24.86 7.01 -14.02
C LYS A 608 -25.01 6.83 -12.51
N LEU A 609 -23.96 7.05 -11.72
CA LEU A 609 -24.00 6.94 -10.26
C LEU A 609 -24.93 8.01 -9.64
N THR A 610 -24.87 9.27 -10.08
CA THR A 610 -25.81 10.31 -9.60
C THR A 610 -27.26 9.96 -9.90
N LEU A 611 -27.53 9.41 -11.09
CA LEU A 611 -28.87 8.99 -11.47
C LEU A 611 -29.35 7.79 -10.65
N GLN A 612 -28.49 6.81 -10.36
CA GLN A 612 -28.83 5.66 -9.51
C GLN A 612 -29.14 6.10 -8.08
N GLU A 613 -28.28 6.91 -7.46
CA GLU A 613 -28.45 7.38 -6.08
C GLU A 613 -29.78 8.15 -5.90
N ILE A 614 -30.18 8.92 -6.89
CA ILE A 614 -31.38 9.76 -6.83
C ILE A 614 -32.65 9.03 -7.29
N THR A 615 -32.56 8.08 -8.24
CA THR A 615 -33.74 7.28 -8.65
C THR A 615 -34.27 6.38 -7.53
N HIS A 616 -33.43 5.96 -6.58
CA HIS A 616 -33.85 5.28 -5.36
C HIS A 616 -34.64 6.20 -4.40
N VAL A 617 -34.41 7.50 -4.47
CA VAL A 617 -35.17 8.53 -3.74
C VAL A 617 -36.28 9.03 -4.67
N ALA A 618 -37.32 8.21 -4.86
CA ALA A 618 -38.46 8.54 -5.71
C ALA A 618 -38.93 9.98 -5.44
N LEU A 619 -38.72 10.88 -6.41
CA LEU A 619 -39.38 12.18 -6.40
C LEU A 619 -40.88 11.90 -6.29
N GLU A 620 -41.50 12.41 -5.24
CA GLU A 620 -42.92 12.19 -4.96
C GLU A 620 -43.73 12.44 -6.24
N ALA A 621 -44.29 11.37 -6.79
CA ALA A 621 -45.13 11.44 -7.99
C ALA A 621 -46.32 12.34 -7.65
N ASN A 622 -46.26 13.59 -8.09
CA ASN A 622 -47.31 14.55 -7.81
C ASN A 622 -48.53 14.19 -8.66
N SER A 623 -49.60 13.76 -7.98
CA SER A 623 -50.86 13.33 -8.60
C SER A 623 -51.61 14.44 -9.34
N ASP A 624 -51.18 15.69 -9.19
CA ASP A 624 -51.71 16.85 -9.90
C ASP A 624 -50.87 17.11 -11.16
N HIS A 625 -51.10 16.30 -12.19
CA HIS A 625 -50.51 16.49 -13.51
C HIS A 625 -51.10 17.76 -14.18
N GLY A 626 -50.36 18.86 -14.13
CA GLY A 626 -50.67 20.08 -14.90
C GLY A 626 -49.53 21.11 -14.87
N LEU A 627 -49.28 21.75 -16.01
CA LEU A 627 -48.29 22.82 -16.25
C LEU A 627 -48.56 24.12 -15.45
N SER A 628 -49.46 24.14 -14.46
CA SER A 628 -49.60 25.26 -13.49
C SER A 628 -48.31 25.51 -12.69
N ARG A 629 -47.35 24.59 -12.77
CA ARG A 629 -46.01 24.72 -12.19
C ARG A 629 -44.95 25.22 -13.17
N PHE A 630 -45.26 25.62 -14.43
CA PHE A 630 -44.27 26.05 -15.45
C PHE A 630 -43.30 27.19 -14.99
N SER A 631 -43.68 27.90 -13.94
CA SER A 631 -43.00 29.06 -13.34
C SER A 631 -42.45 28.83 -11.93
N HIS A 632 -42.55 27.62 -11.36
CA HIS A 632 -42.00 27.28 -10.05
C HIS A 632 -40.45 27.22 -10.05
N GLN A 633 -39.81 27.62 -8.94
CA GLN A 633 -38.36 27.51 -8.77
C GLN A 633 -37.93 26.03 -8.70
N LEU A 634 -36.75 25.72 -9.25
CA LEU A 634 -36.15 24.39 -9.18
C LEU A 634 -35.77 24.05 -7.73
N THR A 635 -36.07 22.83 -7.31
CA THR A 635 -35.53 22.30 -6.04
C THR A 635 -34.03 22.02 -6.17
N ASP A 636 -33.31 22.01 -5.05
CA ASP A 636 -31.86 21.81 -5.09
C ASP A 636 -31.47 20.44 -5.66
N LYS A 637 -32.29 19.41 -5.41
CA LYS A 637 -32.14 18.07 -6.03
C LYS A 637 -32.32 18.10 -7.56
N GLN A 638 -33.28 18.88 -8.07
CA GLN A 638 -33.46 19.03 -9.52
C GLN A 638 -32.28 19.75 -10.15
N LYS A 639 -31.74 20.79 -9.49
CA LYS A 639 -30.53 21.49 -9.96
C LYS A 639 -29.33 20.56 -10.01
N GLU A 640 -29.15 19.69 -9.02
CA GLU A 640 -28.06 18.71 -8.98
C GLU A 640 -28.11 17.72 -10.15
N LEU A 641 -29.29 17.17 -10.46
CA LEU A 641 -29.49 16.31 -11.63
C LEU A 641 -29.20 17.01 -12.95
N ILE A 642 -29.65 18.25 -13.12
CA ILE A 642 -29.38 19.02 -14.34
C ILE A 642 -27.87 19.30 -14.45
N ARG A 643 -27.25 19.62 -13.31
CA ARG A 643 -25.82 19.91 -13.22
C ARG A 643 -24.93 18.68 -13.40
N SER A 644 -25.42 17.45 -13.22
CA SER A 644 -24.61 16.25 -13.49
C SER A 644 -24.33 16.09 -14.98
N LEU A 645 -25.23 16.56 -15.86
CA LEU A 645 -25.01 16.59 -17.31
C LEU A 645 -23.81 17.47 -17.69
N GLU A 646 -23.42 18.45 -16.86
CA GLU A 646 -22.26 19.29 -17.15
C GLU A 646 -20.99 18.46 -17.36
N TRP A 647 -20.83 17.34 -16.64
CA TRP A 647 -19.70 16.42 -16.81
C TRP A 647 -19.57 15.88 -18.23
N LEU A 648 -20.70 15.65 -18.92
CA LEU A 648 -20.74 15.13 -20.30
C LEU A 648 -20.69 16.23 -21.36
N THR A 649 -20.92 17.49 -20.97
CA THR A 649 -20.87 18.64 -21.91
C THR A 649 -19.50 19.29 -22.04
N ILE A 650 -18.52 18.86 -21.22
CA ILE A 650 -17.17 19.45 -21.19
C ILE A 650 -16.35 19.06 -22.43
N ASP A 651 -16.52 17.83 -22.92
CA ASP A 651 -15.81 17.28 -24.07
C ASP A 651 -16.77 16.85 -25.18
N SER A 652 -16.35 16.98 -26.43
CA SER A 652 -17.18 16.67 -27.60
C SER A 652 -17.41 15.17 -27.77
N SER A 653 -16.45 14.34 -27.34
CA SER A 653 -16.55 12.87 -27.44
C SER A 653 -17.72 12.30 -26.65
N THR A 654 -18.10 12.96 -25.55
CA THR A 654 -19.20 12.53 -24.66
C THR A 654 -20.56 13.12 -25.05
N TYR A 655 -20.68 13.85 -26.16
CA TYR A 655 -21.93 14.51 -26.56
C TYR A 655 -23.05 13.53 -26.87
N LEU A 656 -22.73 12.36 -27.45
CA LEU A 656 -23.73 11.33 -27.70
C LEU A 656 -24.31 10.80 -26.38
N ASP A 657 -23.46 10.50 -25.41
CA ASP A 657 -23.90 10.06 -24.08
C ASP A 657 -24.67 11.17 -23.35
N ALA A 658 -24.25 12.43 -23.49
CA ALA A 658 -24.95 13.59 -22.96
C ALA A 658 -26.39 13.67 -23.49
N LEU A 659 -26.59 13.43 -24.79
CA LEU A 659 -27.90 13.43 -25.44
C LEU A 659 -28.79 12.30 -24.89
N ILE A 660 -28.27 11.08 -24.78
CA ILE A 660 -29.01 9.92 -24.26
C ILE A 660 -29.45 10.17 -22.82
N GLN A 661 -28.53 10.66 -21.97
CA GLN A 661 -28.84 10.96 -20.57
C GLN A 661 -29.79 12.15 -20.42
N ALA A 662 -29.67 13.17 -21.27
CA ALA A 662 -30.60 14.30 -21.30
C ALA A 662 -32.03 13.86 -21.65
N ASN A 663 -32.20 13.03 -22.69
CA ASN A 663 -33.51 12.47 -23.06
C ASN A 663 -34.12 11.64 -21.93
N SER A 664 -33.31 10.79 -21.27
CA SER A 664 -33.75 10.02 -20.10
C SER A 664 -34.18 10.93 -18.93
N LEU A 665 -33.45 12.02 -18.66
CA LEU A 665 -33.79 12.99 -17.62
C LEU A 665 -35.06 13.79 -17.96
N VAL A 666 -35.24 14.17 -19.23
CA VAL A 666 -36.46 14.84 -19.69
C VAL A 666 -37.66 13.92 -19.52
N ARG A 667 -37.56 12.64 -19.92
CA ARG A 667 -38.61 11.63 -19.67
C ARG A 667 -38.92 11.50 -18.19
N TYR A 668 -37.90 11.39 -17.34
CA TYR A 668 -38.07 11.30 -15.90
C TYR A 668 -38.80 12.53 -15.30
N PHE A 669 -38.40 13.75 -15.66
CA PHE A 669 -39.05 14.96 -15.16
C PHE A 669 -40.46 15.15 -15.70
N LEU A 670 -40.72 14.80 -16.96
CA LEU A 670 -42.05 14.92 -17.56
C LEU A 670 -43.05 13.93 -16.96
N THR A 671 -42.65 12.68 -16.74
CA THR A 671 -43.47 11.66 -16.08
C THR A 671 -43.73 11.99 -14.60
N ALA A 672 -42.77 12.62 -13.92
CA ALA A 672 -42.92 13.11 -12.54
C ALA A 672 -43.75 14.41 -12.42
N GLY A 673 -44.12 15.06 -13.53
CA GLY A 673 -44.91 16.31 -13.53
C GLY A 673 -44.10 17.58 -13.25
N HIS A 674 -42.81 17.60 -13.60
CA HIS A 674 -41.90 18.73 -13.40
C HIS A 674 -41.38 19.31 -14.73
N PRO A 675 -42.22 20.01 -15.51
CA PRO A 675 -41.83 20.54 -16.83
C PRO A 675 -40.72 21.60 -16.76
N ASN A 676 -40.54 22.30 -15.64
CA ASN A 676 -39.48 23.33 -15.51
C ASN A 676 -38.10 22.71 -15.48
N ALA A 677 -37.95 21.60 -14.75
CA ALA A 677 -36.69 20.89 -14.68
C ALA A 677 -36.31 20.35 -16.06
N ALA A 678 -37.27 19.76 -16.78
CA ALA A 678 -37.09 19.34 -18.17
C ALA A 678 -36.73 20.49 -19.12
N ARG A 679 -37.34 21.69 -18.97
CA ARG A 679 -36.95 22.87 -19.75
C ARG A 679 -35.50 23.28 -19.50
N GLU A 680 -35.09 23.30 -18.25
CA GLU A 680 -33.73 23.70 -17.88
C GLU A 680 -32.68 22.67 -18.32
N VAL A 681 -33.02 21.36 -18.41
CA VAL A 681 -32.16 20.36 -19.07
C VAL A 681 -31.92 20.73 -20.54
N ILE A 682 -32.94 21.10 -21.30
CA ILE A 682 -32.78 21.43 -22.72
C ILE A 682 -31.94 22.71 -22.89
N ARG A 683 -32.10 23.68 -21.98
CA ARG A 683 -31.33 24.92 -21.98
C ARG A 683 -29.86 24.73 -21.54
N SER A 684 -29.56 23.72 -20.72
CA SER A 684 -28.19 23.45 -20.29
C SER A 684 -27.35 22.76 -21.35
N MET A 685 -27.99 22.16 -22.37
CA MET A 685 -27.29 21.50 -23.47
C MET A 685 -26.64 22.52 -24.45
N PRO A 686 -25.43 22.24 -24.97
CA PRO A 686 -24.79 23.08 -25.97
C PRO A 686 -25.59 23.18 -27.27
N THR A 687 -25.61 24.36 -27.91
CA THR A 687 -26.36 24.60 -29.16
C THR A 687 -25.76 23.87 -30.37
N ASP A 688 -24.46 23.58 -30.31
CA ASP A 688 -23.68 22.88 -31.33
C ASP A 688 -23.74 21.35 -31.20
N LEU A 689 -24.31 20.82 -30.11
CA LEU A 689 -24.42 19.38 -29.81
C LEU A 689 -24.87 18.55 -31.02
N LEU A 690 -26.03 18.90 -31.60
CA LEU A 690 -26.60 18.16 -32.74
C LEU A 690 -25.72 18.25 -33.99
N SER A 691 -25.03 19.38 -34.18
CA SER A 691 -24.15 19.59 -35.33
C SER A 691 -22.85 18.78 -35.25
N VAL A 692 -22.33 18.57 -34.03
CA VAL A 692 -21.13 17.78 -33.77
C VAL A 692 -21.43 16.29 -33.90
N ILE A 693 -22.53 15.82 -33.29
CA ILE A 693 -22.97 14.42 -33.40
C ILE A 693 -23.23 14.04 -34.87
N ALA A 694 -23.86 14.95 -35.64
CA ALA A 694 -24.08 14.74 -37.07
C ALA A 694 -22.77 14.68 -37.88
N LYS A 695 -21.73 15.43 -37.49
CA LYS A 695 -20.40 15.38 -38.13
C LYS A 695 -19.65 14.10 -37.78
N GLU A 696 -19.67 13.67 -36.52
CA GLU A 696 -19.04 12.43 -36.07
C GLU A 696 -19.65 11.21 -36.74
N LYS A 697 -20.97 11.19 -36.93
CA LYS A 697 -21.66 10.16 -37.70
C LYS A 697 -21.13 10.06 -39.14
N ASN A 698 -20.98 11.18 -39.84
CA ASN A 698 -20.51 11.21 -41.23
C ASN A 698 -19.05 10.71 -41.37
N LEU A 699 -18.25 10.74 -40.30
CA LEU A 699 -16.88 10.22 -40.29
C LEU A 699 -16.82 8.71 -40.04
N ILE A 700 -17.82 8.14 -39.37
CA ILE A 700 -17.87 6.72 -38.95
C ILE A 700 -18.60 5.84 -39.98
N GLU A 701 -19.46 6.41 -40.83
CA GLU A 701 -20.11 5.66 -41.93
C GLU A 701 -19.12 5.02 -42.93
N ASP A 702 -17.84 5.41 -42.92
CA ASP A 702 -16.75 4.79 -43.69
C ASP A 702 -16.11 3.55 -42.99
N SER A 703 -16.43 3.27 -41.73
CA SER A 703 -15.88 2.15 -40.94
C SER A 703 -16.97 1.21 -40.45
N GLN A 704 -16.93 -0.06 -40.84
CA GLN A 704 -17.93 -1.09 -40.53
C GLN A 704 -18.00 -1.48 -39.03
N VAL A 705 -18.52 -0.60 -38.17
CA VAL A 705 -18.88 -0.93 -36.77
C VAL A 705 -20.36 -0.60 -36.57
N GLY A 706 -21.21 -1.53 -37.00
CA GLY A 706 -22.67 -1.47 -36.83
C GLY A 706 -23.08 -2.12 -35.51
N ASP A 707 -23.74 -1.33 -34.64
CA ASP A 707 -24.89 -1.72 -33.79
C ASP A 707 -25.22 -0.61 -32.78
N THR A 708 -24.23 0.07 -32.20
CA THR A 708 -24.45 1.17 -31.23
C THR A 708 -24.97 2.46 -31.86
N PHE A 709 -24.67 2.73 -33.13
CA PHE A 709 -25.06 3.96 -33.83
C PHE A 709 -26.46 3.91 -34.47
N ALA A 710 -27.13 2.76 -34.47
CA ALA A 710 -28.44 2.59 -35.10
C ALA A 710 -29.53 3.46 -34.45
N ASN A 711 -29.41 3.74 -33.14
CA ASN A 711 -30.41 4.46 -32.35
C ASN A 711 -30.16 5.97 -32.24
N VAL A 712 -29.03 6.47 -32.73
CA VAL A 712 -28.68 7.90 -32.67
C VAL A 712 -29.71 8.79 -33.37
N PRO A 713 -30.27 8.44 -34.55
CA PRO A 713 -31.34 9.21 -35.17
C PRO A 713 -32.58 9.33 -34.27
N ASN A 714 -32.91 8.27 -33.53
CA ASN A 714 -34.05 8.26 -32.61
C ASN A 714 -33.81 9.18 -31.41
N GLU A 715 -32.59 9.22 -30.87
CA GLU A 715 -32.23 10.15 -29.78
C GLU A 715 -32.22 11.62 -30.23
N ILE A 716 -31.74 11.89 -31.46
CA ILE A 716 -31.78 13.22 -32.06
C ILE A 716 -33.24 13.64 -32.26
N LEU A 717 -34.07 12.74 -32.81
CA LEU A 717 -35.48 13.00 -33.05
C LEU A 717 -36.21 13.31 -31.73
N GLU A 718 -36.04 12.46 -30.71
CA GLU A 718 -36.64 12.65 -29.39
C GLU A 718 -36.27 14.01 -28.78
N PHE A 719 -34.99 14.38 -28.83
CA PHE A 719 -34.51 15.67 -28.30
C PHE A 719 -35.09 16.87 -29.06
N THR A 720 -35.14 16.80 -30.40
CA THR A 720 -35.73 17.87 -31.22
C THR A 720 -37.22 18.02 -30.95
N GLN A 721 -37.96 16.91 -30.82
CA GLN A 721 -39.38 16.90 -30.47
C GLN A 721 -39.64 17.50 -29.08
N TYR A 722 -38.75 17.29 -28.11
CA TYR A 722 -38.83 17.99 -26.82
C TYR A 722 -38.58 19.49 -26.95
N ARG A 723 -37.56 19.91 -27.71
CA ARG A 723 -37.29 21.33 -27.95
C ARG A 723 -38.50 22.04 -28.57
N ASP A 724 -39.13 21.43 -29.56
CA ASP A 724 -40.29 22.00 -30.25
C ASP A 724 -41.51 22.08 -29.32
N PHE A 725 -41.70 21.07 -28.45
CA PHE A 725 -42.72 21.10 -27.39
C PHE A 725 -42.51 22.25 -26.41
N PHE A 726 -41.29 22.44 -25.89
CA PHE A 726 -41.01 23.55 -24.96
C PHE A 726 -41.10 24.92 -25.64
N HIS A 727 -40.76 25.02 -26.93
CA HIS A 727 -40.99 26.23 -27.71
C HIS A 727 -42.49 26.61 -27.75
N CYS A 728 -43.38 25.63 -27.95
CA CYS A 728 -44.83 25.88 -27.89
C CYS A 728 -45.30 26.38 -26.52
N LEU A 729 -44.74 25.85 -25.44
CA LEU A 729 -45.05 26.30 -24.08
C LEU A 729 -44.55 27.73 -23.82
N GLU A 730 -43.38 28.10 -24.32
CA GLU A 730 -42.84 29.46 -24.24
C GLU A 730 -43.72 30.46 -25.00
N LEU A 731 -44.16 30.11 -26.22
CA LEU A 731 -45.10 30.94 -26.99
C LEU A 731 -46.42 31.14 -26.23
N HIS A 732 -46.94 30.10 -25.55
CA HIS A 732 -48.13 30.23 -24.72
C HIS A 732 -47.93 31.20 -23.54
N VAL A 733 -46.76 31.18 -22.89
CA VAL A 733 -46.42 32.15 -21.84
C VAL A 733 -46.39 33.57 -22.40
N GLN A 734 -45.81 33.77 -23.59
CA GLN A 734 -45.81 35.07 -24.27
C GLN A 734 -47.23 35.54 -24.62
N VAL A 735 -48.12 34.66 -25.07
CA VAL A 735 -49.53 35.00 -25.30
C VAL A 735 -50.18 35.48 -24.01
N ASN A 736 -49.97 34.77 -22.89
CA ASN A 736 -50.53 35.17 -21.60
C ASN A 736 -49.94 36.51 -21.09
N GLU A 737 -48.66 36.74 -21.31
CA GLU A 737 -48.00 38.00 -20.98
C GLU A 737 -48.61 39.17 -21.76
N VAL A 738 -48.76 39.01 -23.09
CA VAL A 738 -49.44 40.01 -23.92
C VAL A 738 -50.87 40.20 -23.46
N LEU A 739 -51.64 39.13 -23.24
CA LEU A 739 -53.02 39.23 -22.73
C LEU A 739 -53.12 39.94 -21.37
N SER A 740 -52.09 39.85 -20.52
CA SER A 740 -52.04 40.56 -19.24
C SER A 740 -51.87 42.08 -19.40
N GLN A 741 -51.23 42.51 -20.48
CA GLN A 741 -51.02 43.92 -20.85
C GLN A 741 -52.24 44.54 -21.57
N ARG A 742 -53.45 44.01 -21.31
CA ARG A 742 -54.69 44.50 -21.93
C ARG A 742 -54.89 46.01 -21.72
N PRO A 743 -55.18 46.78 -22.79
CA PRO A 743 -55.41 48.21 -22.67
C PRO A 743 -56.65 48.51 -21.83
N MET A 744 -56.59 49.58 -21.02
CA MET A 744 -57.74 50.08 -20.25
C MET A 744 -58.86 50.56 -21.18
N THR A 745 -60.11 50.54 -20.72
CA THR A 745 -61.31 50.90 -21.53
C THR A 745 -61.27 52.32 -22.12
N SER A 746 -60.36 53.19 -21.65
CA SER A 746 -60.13 54.56 -22.14
C SER A 746 -58.83 54.73 -22.96
N ALA A 747 -58.17 53.65 -23.38
CA ALA A 747 -56.91 53.70 -24.12
C ALA A 747 -57.09 54.25 -25.55
N PRO A 748 -56.05 54.91 -26.12
CA PRO A 748 -56.07 55.39 -27.50
C PRO A 748 -56.18 54.24 -28.52
N ILE A 749 -56.88 54.51 -29.63
CA ILE A 749 -57.13 53.54 -30.72
C ILE A 749 -55.82 52.91 -31.25
N THR A 750 -54.73 53.69 -31.29
CA THR A 750 -53.41 53.23 -31.75
C THR A 750 -52.80 52.16 -30.84
N GLU A 751 -53.00 52.27 -29.53
CA GLU A 751 -52.51 51.28 -28.55
C GLU A 751 -53.33 49.99 -28.61
N VAL A 752 -54.65 50.13 -28.79
CA VAL A 752 -55.53 48.98 -29.02
C VAL A 752 -55.14 48.26 -30.33
N GLN A 753 -54.88 49.00 -31.41
CA GLN A 753 -54.45 48.42 -32.68
C GLN A 753 -53.10 47.68 -32.55
N ALA A 754 -52.08 48.33 -31.96
CA ALA A 754 -50.77 47.71 -31.74
C ALA A 754 -50.87 46.44 -30.87
N PHE A 755 -51.67 46.48 -29.79
CA PHE A 755 -51.96 45.32 -28.95
C PHE A 755 -52.63 44.19 -29.74
N THR A 756 -53.65 44.51 -30.56
CA THR A 756 -54.34 43.50 -31.36
C THR A 756 -53.46 42.89 -32.45
N GLU A 757 -52.56 43.65 -33.04
CA GLU A 757 -51.59 43.16 -34.03
C GLU A 757 -50.56 42.24 -33.38
N ALA A 758 -49.98 42.65 -32.26
CA ALA A 758 -49.04 41.82 -31.49
C ALA A 758 -49.69 40.51 -31.00
N LEU A 759 -50.92 40.58 -30.47
CA LEU A 759 -51.67 39.40 -30.05
C LEU A 759 -51.98 38.47 -31.23
N LYS A 760 -52.37 39.03 -32.39
CA LYS A 760 -52.65 38.25 -33.60
C LYS A 760 -51.40 37.54 -34.10
N GLU A 761 -50.25 38.21 -34.11
CA GLU A 761 -48.98 37.63 -34.55
C GLU A 761 -48.56 36.45 -33.67
N ILE A 762 -48.51 36.64 -32.36
CA ILE A 762 -48.06 35.60 -31.42
C ILE A 762 -49.08 34.45 -31.38
N CYS A 763 -50.39 34.72 -31.42
CA CYS A 763 -51.40 33.66 -31.56
C CYS A 763 -51.26 32.87 -32.87
N ASN A 764 -50.87 33.51 -33.99
CA ASN A 764 -50.59 32.80 -35.24
C ASN A 764 -49.37 31.90 -35.11
N GLN A 765 -48.29 32.40 -34.50
CA GLN A 765 -47.07 31.62 -34.25
C GLN A 765 -47.33 30.42 -33.35
N MET A 766 -48.04 30.63 -32.22
CA MET A 766 -48.43 29.55 -31.30
C MET A 766 -49.35 28.53 -31.98
N HIS A 767 -50.33 28.99 -32.77
CA HIS A 767 -51.20 28.08 -33.52
C HIS A 767 -50.41 27.27 -34.55
N ALA A 768 -49.50 27.89 -35.30
CA ALA A 768 -48.67 27.19 -36.28
C ALA A 768 -47.80 26.12 -35.61
N ALA A 769 -47.08 26.49 -34.54
CA ALA A 769 -46.18 25.58 -33.83
C ALA A 769 -46.92 24.40 -33.17
N VAL A 770 -48.07 24.65 -32.52
CA VAL A 770 -48.86 23.58 -31.91
C VAL A 770 -49.48 22.67 -32.96
N VAL A 771 -49.99 23.23 -34.07
CA VAL A 771 -50.54 22.42 -35.17
C VAL A 771 -49.45 21.58 -35.83
N GLU A 772 -48.23 22.09 -35.97
CA GLU A 772 -47.09 21.31 -36.47
C GLU A 772 -46.83 20.08 -35.60
N ILE A 773 -46.82 20.22 -34.27
CA ILE A 773 -46.71 19.07 -33.35
C ILE A 773 -47.89 18.10 -33.51
N LEU A 774 -49.13 18.61 -33.52
CA LEU A 774 -50.34 17.78 -33.61
C LEU A 774 -50.53 17.08 -34.96
N CYS A 775 -49.96 17.64 -36.03
CA CYS A 775 -49.88 17.07 -37.38
C CYS A 775 -48.59 16.28 -37.62
N SER A 776 -47.83 15.98 -36.57
CA SER A 776 -46.62 15.16 -36.62
C SER A 776 -46.80 13.90 -35.75
N GLU A 777 -45.97 12.88 -35.97
CA GLU A 777 -45.90 11.69 -35.13
C GLU A 777 -45.07 11.94 -33.86
N TRP A 778 -45.35 13.04 -33.14
CA TRP A 778 -44.59 13.51 -31.98
C TRP A 778 -44.46 12.43 -30.90
N LEU A 779 -43.24 11.93 -30.65
CA LEU A 779 -42.95 10.80 -29.74
C LEU A 779 -43.66 9.46 -30.10
N GLN A 780 -44.22 9.31 -31.30
CA GLN A 780 -44.94 8.11 -31.76
C GLN A 780 -44.08 7.25 -32.72
N ASP A 781 -43.21 7.90 -33.50
CA ASP A 781 -42.32 7.29 -34.49
C ASP A 781 -40.93 6.93 -33.98
N ILE A 782 -40.71 7.02 -32.67
CA ILE A 782 -39.51 6.51 -32.02
C ILE A 782 -39.63 4.98 -31.95
N LYS A 783 -39.70 4.34 -33.11
CA LYS A 783 -39.74 2.88 -33.30
C LYS A 783 -38.32 2.43 -33.57
N MET A 784 -37.82 1.60 -32.67
CA MET A 784 -36.55 0.92 -32.83
C MET A 784 -36.71 -0.12 -33.94
N ASP A 785 -35.84 -0.10 -34.95
CA ASP A 785 -35.79 -1.16 -35.95
C ASP A 785 -35.51 -2.47 -35.21
N PHE A 786 -36.49 -3.38 -35.18
CA PHE A 786 -36.34 -4.72 -34.65
C PHE A 786 -35.52 -5.55 -35.64
N THR A 787 -34.22 -5.29 -35.77
CA THR A 787 -33.32 -6.27 -36.37
C THR A 787 -33.14 -7.44 -35.41
N GLN A 788 -33.21 -8.64 -35.98
CA GLN A 788 -33.35 -9.90 -35.26
C GLN A 788 -32.18 -10.16 -34.31
N GLU A 789 -32.49 -10.69 -33.11
CA GLU A 789 -31.58 -11.23 -32.09
C GLU A 789 -30.88 -10.23 -31.12
N GLU A 790 -31.63 -9.42 -30.36
CA GLU A 790 -31.10 -8.79 -29.15
C GLU A 790 -31.14 -9.71 -27.90
N PRO A 791 -30.14 -9.62 -26.99
CA PRO A 791 -30.05 -10.39 -25.75
C PRO A 791 -31.23 -10.13 -24.79
N GLN A 792 -31.57 -11.12 -23.97
CA GLN A 792 -32.78 -11.14 -23.11
C GLN A 792 -32.90 -9.94 -22.13
N GLU A 793 -31.82 -9.21 -21.86
CA GLU A 793 -31.76 -8.07 -20.93
C GLU A 793 -32.21 -6.72 -21.54
N ALA A 794 -32.20 -6.54 -22.87
CA ALA A 794 -32.55 -5.27 -23.53
C ALA A 794 -34.07 -5.06 -23.73
N LYS A 795 -34.85 -6.15 -23.71
CA LYS A 795 -36.31 -6.13 -23.86
C LYS A 795 -37.07 -5.32 -22.78
N PRO A 796 -36.78 -5.41 -21.47
CA PRO A 796 -37.50 -4.63 -20.46
C PRO A 796 -37.24 -3.12 -20.53
N ILE A 797 -36.08 -2.69 -21.04
CA ILE A 797 -35.69 -1.27 -21.11
C ILE A 797 -36.44 -0.56 -22.24
N SER A 798 -36.56 -1.21 -23.40
CA SER A 798 -37.29 -0.68 -24.55
C SER A 798 -38.79 -0.60 -24.29
N THR A 799 -39.38 -1.62 -23.63
CA THR A 799 -40.79 -1.59 -23.23
C THR A 799 -41.06 -0.45 -22.25
N ARG A 800 -40.19 -0.25 -21.25
CA ARG A 800 -40.30 0.87 -20.30
C ARG A 800 -40.23 2.22 -21.00
N ARG A 801 -39.31 2.42 -21.95
CA ARG A 801 -39.22 3.66 -22.74
C ARG A 801 -40.53 3.94 -23.49
N THR A 802 -41.10 2.94 -24.14
CA THR A 802 -42.37 3.13 -24.87
C THR A 802 -43.54 3.46 -23.95
N GLU A 803 -43.59 2.86 -22.76
CA GLU A 803 -44.59 3.18 -21.74
C GLU A 803 -44.44 4.62 -21.23
N GLU A 804 -43.21 5.05 -20.92
CA GLU A 804 -42.90 6.43 -20.51
C GLU A 804 -43.33 7.44 -21.58
N LEU A 805 -43.00 7.20 -22.85
CA LEU A 805 -43.39 8.06 -23.97
C LEU A 805 -44.92 8.12 -24.13
N SER A 806 -45.61 6.99 -24.01
CA SER A 806 -47.08 6.95 -24.07
C SER A 806 -47.73 7.73 -22.92
N LEU A 807 -47.13 7.67 -21.73
CA LEU A 807 -47.61 8.40 -20.56
C LEU A 807 -47.40 9.92 -20.71
N ILE A 808 -46.24 10.32 -21.23
CA ILE A 808 -45.94 11.73 -21.55
C ILE A 808 -46.96 12.25 -22.56
N ARG A 809 -47.23 11.50 -23.63
CA ARG A 809 -48.24 11.87 -24.64
C ARG A 809 -49.63 12.03 -24.05
N ASN A 810 -50.07 11.06 -23.24
CA ASN A 810 -51.37 11.11 -22.57
C ASN A 810 -51.53 12.33 -21.65
N ILE A 811 -50.44 12.78 -21.01
CA ILE A 811 -50.45 13.95 -20.14
C ILE A 811 -50.48 15.24 -20.97
N TYR A 812 -49.49 15.44 -21.85
CA TYR A 812 -49.17 16.75 -22.40
C TYR A 812 -49.85 17.07 -23.74
N ILE A 813 -50.25 16.09 -24.56
CA ILE A 813 -51.00 16.38 -25.81
C ILE A 813 -52.36 17.01 -25.50
N PRO A 814 -53.22 16.40 -24.64
CA PRO A 814 -54.47 17.04 -24.26
C PRO A 814 -54.26 18.42 -23.65
N GLU A 815 -53.21 18.58 -22.85
CA GLU A 815 -52.91 19.84 -22.18
C GLU A 815 -52.49 20.94 -23.17
N LEU A 816 -51.68 20.62 -24.18
CA LEU A 816 -51.29 21.54 -25.24
C LEU A 816 -52.52 22.03 -26.02
N ILE A 817 -53.44 21.12 -26.31
CA ILE A 817 -54.72 21.43 -26.97
C ILE A 817 -55.57 22.35 -26.10
N PHE A 818 -55.71 22.06 -24.79
CA PHE A 818 -56.45 22.91 -23.87
C PHE A 818 -55.85 24.32 -23.78
N ARG A 819 -54.52 24.44 -23.77
CA ARG A 819 -53.82 25.74 -23.72
C ARG A 819 -54.00 26.54 -24.99
N LEU A 820 -53.85 25.90 -26.15
CA LEU A 820 -54.11 26.54 -27.44
C LEU A 820 -55.57 26.98 -27.52
N HIS A 821 -56.51 26.10 -27.16
CA HIS A 821 -57.93 26.39 -27.16
C HIS A 821 -58.26 27.58 -26.23
N GLY A 822 -57.80 27.57 -24.98
CA GLY A 822 -57.98 28.67 -24.03
C GLY A 822 -57.44 30.00 -24.57
N ALA A 823 -56.20 30.00 -25.07
CA ALA A 823 -55.58 31.20 -25.64
C ALA A 823 -56.33 31.73 -26.89
N LEU A 824 -56.86 30.85 -27.74
CA LEU A 824 -57.69 31.24 -28.90
C LEU A 824 -59.06 31.80 -28.48
N VAL A 825 -59.64 31.28 -27.40
CA VAL A 825 -60.91 31.75 -26.85
C VAL A 825 -60.75 33.12 -26.19
N ASP A 826 -59.72 33.29 -25.36
CA ASP A 826 -59.42 34.54 -24.68
C ASP A 826 -59.04 35.65 -25.67
N SER A 827 -58.20 35.34 -26.67
CA SER A 827 -57.87 36.26 -27.77
C SER A 827 -59.05 36.48 -28.74
N GLY A 828 -60.04 35.58 -28.74
CA GLY A 828 -61.25 35.66 -29.55
C GLY A 828 -62.07 36.91 -29.31
N ALA A 829 -61.83 37.60 -28.18
CA ALA A 829 -62.43 38.90 -27.89
C ALA A 829 -62.02 39.99 -28.90
N TYR A 830 -60.77 39.95 -29.34
CA TYR A 830 -60.12 40.94 -30.21
C TYR A 830 -59.95 40.42 -31.64
N VAL A 831 -59.65 39.13 -31.80
CA VAL A 831 -59.39 38.48 -33.09
C VAL A 831 -60.47 37.43 -33.35
N THR A 832 -61.50 37.79 -34.12
CA THR A 832 -62.68 36.94 -34.35
C THR A 832 -62.36 35.63 -35.09
N SER A 833 -61.30 35.60 -35.91
CA SER A 833 -60.84 34.39 -36.59
C SER A 833 -60.35 33.30 -35.64
N ASN A 834 -59.88 33.67 -34.43
CA ASN A 834 -59.34 32.71 -33.47
C ASN A 834 -60.43 31.81 -32.87
N LEU A 835 -61.66 32.32 -32.72
CA LEU A 835 -62.80 31.52 -32.28
C LEU A 835 -63.14 30.42 -33.31
N ARG A 836 -62.99 30.70 -34.61
CA ARG A 836 -63.20 29.70 -35.66
C ARG A 836 -62.10 28.63 -35.61
N ARG A 837 -60.83 29.06 -35.50
CA ARG A 837 -59.69 28.14 -35.34
C ARG A 837 -59.85 27.23 -34.12
N ALA A 838 -60.37 27.75 -33.01
CA ALA A 838 -60.66 26.94 -31.83
C ALA A 838 -61.70 25.83 -32.09
N LEU A 839 -62.68 26.04 -32.99
CA LEU A 839 -63.59 24.99 -33.44
C LEU A 839 -62.92 24.01 -34.38
N ASP A 840 -62.08 24.50 -35.30
CA ASP A 840 -61.38 23.67 -36.28
C ASP A 840 -60.38 22.70 -35.60
N LEU A 841 -59.89 23.02 -34.39
CA LEU A 841 -59.12 22.08 -33.56
C LEU A 841 -59.88 20.79 -33.24
N ALA A 842 -61.21 20.81 -33.15
CA ALA A 842 -61.98 19.57 -32.93
C ALA A 842 -61.84 18.59 -34.11
N VAL A 843 -61.69 19.10 -35.34
CA VAL A 843 -61.44 18.29 -36.53
C VAL A 843 -60.04 17.67 -36.44
N LEU A 844 -59.04 18.46 -36.03
CA LEU A 844 -57.66 17.99 -35.89
C LEU A 844 -57.51 16.93 -34.78
N VAL A 845 -58.21 17.08 -33.66
CA VAL A 845 -58.19 16.07 -32.58
C VAL A 845 -58.84 14.76 -33.03
N ALA A 846 -59.90 14.85 -33.84
CA ALA A 846 -60.63 13.69 -34.35
C ALA A 846 -59.98 13.05 -35.60
N ASP A 847 -58.88 13.59 -36.11
CA ASP A 847 -58.20 13.07 -37.30
C ASP A 847 -57.63 11.67 -37.06
N GLU A 848 -57.92 10.76 -37.99
CA GLU A 848 -57.49 9.36 -37.94
C GLU A 848 -56.01 9.20 -38.32
N SER A 849 -55.42 10.21 -38.99
CA SER A 849 -54.03 10.21 -39.43
C SER A 849 -53.07 10.23 -38.25
N PHE A 850 -53.34 11.07 -37.24
CA PHE A 850 -52.47 11.28 -36.08
C PHE A 850 -53.01 10.66 -34.78
N LYS A 851 -54.29 10.26 -34.77
CA LYS A 851 -54.96 9.57 -33.65
C LYS A 851 -54.85 10.29 -32.30
N ASN A 852 -54.78 11.62 -32.32
CA ASN A 852 -54.69 12.47 -31.13
C ASN A 852 -55.83 12.21 -30.12
N TYR A 853 -57.01 11.79 -30.59
CA TYR A 853 -58.15 11.45 -29.74
C TYR A 853 -57.89 10.29 -28.75
N LEU A 854 -56.95 9.38 -29.04
CA LEU A 854 -56.62 8.27 -28.15
C LEU A 854 -56.02 8.75 -26.82
N GLU A 855 -55.31 9.87 -26.85
CA GLU A 855 -54.63 10.46 -25.68
C GLU A 855 -55.61 11.10 -24.68
N PHE A 856 -56.85 11.33 -25.09
CA PHE A 856 -57.92 11.83 -24.22
C PHE A 856 -58.70 10.72 -23.51
N LEU A 857 -58.42 9.45 -23.83
CA LEU A 857 -59.03 8.30 -23.19
C LEU A 857 -58.37 8.04 -21.82
N PRO A 858 -59.15 7.56 -20.83
CA PRO A 858 -58.63 7.27 -19.51
C PRO A 858 -57.68 6.07 -19.55
N THR A 859 -56.44 6.27 -19.09
CA THR A 859 -55.49 5.20 -18.76
C THR A 859 -55.95 4.48 -17.49
N GLN A 860 -55.60 3.20 -17.30
CA GLN A 860 -56.15 2.34 -16.23
C GLN A 860 -56.10 2.90 -14.80
N ASN A 861 -55.25 3.90 -14.53
CA ASN A 861 -55.08 4.55 -13.22
C ASN A 861 -55.71 5.95 -13.09
N SER A 862 -56.27 6.56 -14.14
CA SER A 862 -56.81 7.93 -14.10
C SER A 862 -58.33 7.96 -14.27
N LYS A 863 -59.05 8.50 -13.28
CA LYS A 863 -60.50 8.72 -13.34
C LYS A 863 -60.89 9.98 -14.14
N ASN A 864 -59.92 10.76 -14.61
CA ASN A 864 -60.16 12.05 -15.27
C ASN A 864 -60.51 11.85 -16.75
N HIS A 865 -61.76 12.19 -17.09
CA HIS A 865 -62.29 12.09 -18.45
C HIS A 865 -61.95 13.36 -19.24
N LYS A 866 -60.70 13.52 -19.68
CA LYS A 866 -60.22 14.70 -20.42
C LYS A 866 -61.07 15.02 -21.65
N MET A 867 -61.56 13.98 -22.36
CA MET A 867 -62.46 14.17 -23.51
C MET A 867 -63.76 14.91 -23.15
N LYS A 868 -64.34 14.60 -21.99
CA LYS A 868 -65.58 15.24 -21.53
C LYS A 868 -65.36 16.72 -21.26
N ASP A 869 -64.21 17.06 -20.70
CA ASP A 869 -63.85 18.44 -20.40
C ASP A 869 -63.57 19.22 -21.70
N TYR A 870 -62.89 18.60 -22.68
CA TYR A 870 -62.67 19.22 -23.99
C TYR A 870 -63.98 19.52 -24.75
N LEU A 871 -64.94 18.60 -24.73
CA LEU A 871 -66.26 18.84 -25.33
C LEU A 871 -67.05 19.96 -24.63
N ARG A 872 -66.84 20.18 -23.32
CA ARG A 872 -67.42 21.34 -22.62
C ARG A 872 -66.78 22.64 -23.09
N GLU A 873 -65.46 22.66 -23.26
CA GLU A 873 -64.74 23.84 -23.77
C GLU A 873 -65.20 24.20 -25.19
N ILE A 874 -65.31 23.22 -26.10
CA ILE A 874 -65.86 23.43 -27.45
C ILE A 874 -67.28 24.01 -27.40
N ARG A 875 -68.13 23.53 -26.48
CA ARG A 875 -69.48 24.06 -26.26
C ARG A 875 -69.45 25.53 -25.87
N LEU A 876 -68.48 25.98 -25.06
CA LEU A 876 -68.35 27.38 -24.68
C LEU A 876 -68.01 28.25 -25.89
N VAL A 877 -67.13 27.80 -26.78
CA VAL A 877 -66.77 28.52 -28.02
C VAL A 877 -67.96 28.66 -28.95
N THR A 878 -68.72 27.58 -29.15
CA THR A 878 -69.94 27.62 -29.97
C THR A 878 -70.95 28.62 -29.43
N LEU A 879 -71.12 28.71 -28.11
CA LEU A 879 -71.97 29.71 -27.47
C LEU A 879 -71.43 31.15 -27.64
N MET A 880 -70.12 31.36 -27.57
CA MET A 880 -69.50 32.67 -27.79
C MET A 880 -69.66 33.14 -29.25
N ILE A 881 -69.49 32.25 -30.23
CA ILE A 881 -69.71 32.55 -31.65
C ILE A 881 -71.17 32.89 -31.92
N LEU A 882 -72.12 32.14 -31.34
CA LEU A 882 -73.55 32.42 -31.44
C LEU A 882 -73.90 33.81 -30.86
N LYS A 883 -73.34 34.16 -29.70
CA LYS A 883 -73.55 35.48 -29.07
C LYS A 883 -73.01 36.64 -29.91
N ARG A 884 -71.90 36.45 -30.63
CA ARG A 884 -71.23 37.52 -31.40
C ARG A 884 -71.75 37.65 -32.83
N SER A 885 -71.99 36.54 -33.52
CA SER A 885 -72.30 36.52 -34.96
C SER A 885 -73.79 36.36 -35.28
N GLY A 886 -74.61 35.84 -34.35
CA GLY A 886 -76.01 35.48 -34.61
C GLY A 886 -76.19 34.36 -35.66
N THR A 887 -75.10 33.79 -36.18
CA THR A 887 -75.10 32.74 -37.22
C THR A 887 -74.72 31.39 -36.64
N HIS A 888 -75.18 30.32 -37.28
CA HIS A 888 -74.88 28.97 -36.84
C HIS A 888 -73.36 28.71 -36.91
N PRO A 889 -72.70 28.30 -35.82
CA PRO A 889 -71.23 28.22 -35.73
C PRO A 889 -70.58 27.22 -36.69
N LEU A 890 -71.34 26.25 -37.21
CA LEU A 890 -70.89 25.28 -38.22
C LEU A 890 -71.14 25.73 -39.68
N LYS A 891 -71.74 26.90 -39.93
CA LYS A 891 -71.93 27.38 -41.30
C LYS A 891 -70.57 27.77 -41.89
N PRO A 892 -70.18 27.29 -43.09
CA PRO A 892 -68.98 27.80 -43.76
C PRO A 892 -69.20 29.28 -44.09
N ILE A 893 -68.13 30.08 -44.01
CA ILE A 893 -68.13 31.44 -44.55
C ILE A 893 -68.37 31.29 -46.06
N GLU A 894 -69.52 31.78 -46.56
CA GLU A 894 -69.58 32.14 -47.97
C GLU A 894 -68.47 33.17 -48.16
N LYS A 895 -67.44 32.80 -48.91
CA LYS A 895 -66.31 33.68 -49.22
C LYS A 895 -66.89 35.03 -49.62
N ASP A 896 -66.68 36.05 -48.79
CA ASP A 896 -66.98 37.43 -49.14
C ASP A 896 -66.34 37.71 -50.50
N LYS A 897 -67.18 38.14 -51.45
CA LYS A 897 -66.76 38.71 -52.73
C LYS A 897 -66.18 40.10 -52.51
#